data_AF-A0A4R6UWD6-F1
#
_entry.id   AF-A0A4R6UWD6-F1
#
_cell.length_a   1.000
_cell.length_b   1.000
_cell.length_c   1.000
_cell.angle_alpha   90.00
_cell.angle_beta   90.00
_cell.angle_gamma   90.00
#
_symmetry.space_group_name_H-M   'P 1'
#
loop_
_entity.id
_entity.type
_entity.pdbx_description
1 polymer ?
#
loop_
_entity_poly.entity_id
_entity_poly.type
_entity_poly.pdbx_seq_one_letter_code
_entity_poly.pdbx_strand_id
1 'polypeptide(L)'
;MLQALELKQKPTLLLVDDRPENLVSLEAVLNDNERIILKAQDGEQALSLLLEHDITLVLLDVQMPGMDGYEVARLMKANPRTREIPILFITATQPDERNMLRGYQHGAIDYIYKPFNTEVLRKKVAVLQELQLSRRCLSVMNRSLDEARSYYAAILSTAAEGILVVDEQGSIRYANPAACELLQCDLDSLEGEQLHHLAIAPDSNIIAWENSVFFQHWRKKLTYRAHDAQLFTPSGQELPVTLSCAPLPAPHRGLVVVFLDNRIPKKLQEQLVKQAVTDTLTGLYNRHGFLQSLQASLSRSGRAHKPLAVLYLDLDGFKRINDTLGHPAGDELLCVMADRLRRCTRAYDTVARLGGDEFTIVLDSMDTPEDAARIAEKILDSLATPIEIQGLKLAVSASIGIATYPDCSENVDGMMQAADMAMYQAKSEGRGQYRFFTAAMNGRARARLMLEESLRQAVATEEFVLHYQPQIMMRDGTLRGFEALLRWQHHQAGLVSPGIFVPLLEETGLITRIGSWVIEKICHQRRLWGNTFPQDMVLSANLSARQFGQSELVDLVFQLLDEHQLFAHQLELEVTESSLMNDIEHSQRVLQALRKKGVRIAIDDFGTGYSSLAYLRQFEIDTLKIDRTFIANALVSPKDAAIVEALVALSHSLDVEVVAEGVETTEQLQWLQQIGCDCVQGFLFAKALPVLEAEQYPAKLDFEKL
;
A
#
# COMPACT_ATOMS: atom_id res chain seq x y z
N MET A 1 -1.00 32.42 32.54
CA MET A 1 -1.05 33.81 32.03
C MET A 1 -2.33 34.54 32.45
N LEU A 2 -3.49 33.88 32.51
CA LEU A 2 -4.77 34.47 32.96
C LEU A 2 -4.82 34.86 34.47
N GLN A 3 -4.25 34.07 35.38
CA GLN A 3 -4.28 34.38 36.84
C GLN A 3 -3.40 35.58 37.27
N ALA A 4 -2.37 35.94 36.49
CA ALA A 4 -1.53 37.11 36.79
C ALA A 4 -2.20 38.45 36.40
N LEU A 5 -3.28 38.41 35.60
CA LEU A 5 -4.06 39.58 35.20
C LEU A 5 -5.10 39.98 36.25
N GLU A 6 -5.64 39.03 37.03
CA GLU A 6 -6.60 39.31 38.12
C GLU A 6 -5.97 40.07 39.29
N LEU A 7 -4.67 39.88 39.55
CA LEU A 7 -3.95 40.52 40.67
C LEU A 7 -3.52 41.97 40.40
N LYS A 8 -3.71 42.50 39.18
CA LYS A 8 -3.33 43.88 38.80
C LYS A 8 -4.47 44.89 38.86
N GLN A 9 -5.69 44.49 39.23
CA GLN A 9 -6.80 45.42 39.37
C GLN A 9 -6.65 46.26 40.65
N LYS A 10 -6.84 47.58 40.54
CA LYS A 10 -6.81 48.48 41.69
C LYS A 10 -7.89 48.05 42.69
N PRO A 11 -7.59 47.96 44.00
CA PRO A 11 -8.59 47.57 45.00
C PRO A 11 -9.76 48.56 45.00
N THR A 12 -10.98 48.03 44.99
CA THR A 12 -12.20 48.85 44.99
C THR A 12 -12.72 49.01 46.41
N LEU A 13 -12.77 50.24 46.89
CA LEU A 13 -13.32 50.65 48.18
C LEU A 13 -14.75 51.16 48.01
N LEU A 14 -15.71 50.60 48.74
CA LEU A 14 -17.07 51.14 48.77
C LEU A 14 -17.26 52.01 50.02
N LEU A 15 -17.64 53.27 49.81
CA LEU A 15 -18.04 54.21 50.86
C LEU A 15 -19.57 54.29 50.89
N VAL A 16 -20.18 54.08 52.06
CA VAL A 16 -21.62 54.11 52.25
C VAL A 16 -21.95 55.06 53.40
N ASP A 17 -22.68 56.14 53.10
CA ASP A 17 -23.09 57.17 54.07
C ASP A 17 -24.30 57.91 53.50
N ASP A 18 -25.30 58.17 54.33
CA ASP A 18 -26.56 58.80 53.91
C ASP A 18 -26.41 60.28 53.57
N ARG A 19 -25.31 60.91 54.03
CA ARG A 19 -25.03 62.32 53.80
C ARG A 19 -23.99 62.50 52.69
N PRO A 20 -24.34 63.17 51.58
CA PRO A 20 -23.41 63.40 50.47
C PRO A 20 -22.14 64.16 50.89
N GLU A 21 -22.24 65.05 51.89
CA GLU A 21 -21.07 65.80 52.41
C GLU A 21 -20.01 64.87 53.03
N ASN A 22 -20.43 63.80 53.70
CA ASN A 22 -19.53 62.85 54.35
C ASN A 22 -18.80 61.99 53.31
N LEU A 23 -19.50 61.55 52.25
CA LEU A 23 -18.91 60.80 51.15
C LEU A 23 -17.81 61.59 50.45
N VAL A 24 -18.04 62.87 50.16
CA VAL A 24 -17.04 63.76 49.55
C VAL A 24 -15.82 63.92 50.47
N SER A 25 -16.06 64.05 51.79
CA SER A 25 -14.99 64.19 52.79
C SER A 25 -14.14 62.92 52.91
N LEU A 26 -14.78 61.75 52.97
CA LEU A 26 -14.11 60.45 53.05
C LEU A 26 -13.32 60.15 51.76
N GLU A 27 -13.90 60.45 50.60
CA GLU A 27 -13.21 60.34 49.30
C GLU A 27 -11.97 61.24 49.27
N ALA A 28 -12.07 62.50 49.70
CA ALA A 28 -10.91 63.41 49.74
C ALA A 28 -9.77 62.90 50.64
N VAL A 29 -10.08 62.23 51.75
CA VAL A 29 -9.08 61.68 52.68
C VAL A 29 -8.42 60.40 52.15
N LEU A 30 -9.21 59.56 51.48
CA LEU A 30 -8.86 58.20 51.07
C LEU A 30 -8.44 58.08 49.60
N ASN A 31 -8.65 59.10 48.78
CA ASN A 31 -8.22 59.11 47.40
C ASN A 31 -6.71 59.33 47.30
N ASP A 32 -5.98 58.26 47.02
CA ASP A 32 -4.52 58.24 46.81
C ASP A 32 -4.14 57.81 45.39
N ASN A 33 -5.09 57.78 44.45
CA ASN A 33 -4.94 57.25 43.08
C ASN A 33 -4.55 55.77 42.97
N GLU A 34 -4.38 55.04 44.07
CA GLU A 34 -4.01 53.62 44.09
C GLU A 34 -5.23 52.68 44.20
N ARG A 35 -6.40 53.23 44.55
CA ARG A 35 -7.67 52.51 44.74
C ARG A 35 -8.80 53.12 43.91
N ILE A 36 -9.82 52.31 43.60
CA ILE A 36 -11.07 52.78 43.00
C ILE A 36 -12.05 53.04 44.13
N ILE A 37 -12.69 54.22 44.18
CA ILE A 37 -13.67 54.55 45.22
C ILE A 37 -15.07 54.55 44.60
N LEU A 38 -15.95 53.70 45.11
CA LEU A 38 -17.38 53.70 44.82
C LEU A 38 -18.13 54.30 46.00
N LYS A 39 -19.26 54.95 45.72
CA LYS A 39 -20.06 55.68 46.72
C LYS A 39 -21.51 55.23 46.65
N ALA A 40 -22.10 54.97 47.81
CA ALA A 40 -23.53 54.70 47.97
C ALA A 40 -24.13 55.63 49.03
N GLN A 41 -25.34 56.10 48.78
CA GLN A 41 -26.09 57.00 49.68
C GLN A 41 -27.10 56.27 50.56
N ASP A 42 -27.30 54.97 50.34
CA ASP A 42 -28.19 54.15 51.15
C ASP A 42 -27.76 52.67 51.09
N GLY A 43 -28.38 51.84 51.93
CA GLY A 43 -28.07 50.41 52.03
C GLY A 43 -28.46 49.60 50.79
N GLU A 44 -29.52 49.96 50.07
CA GLU A 44 -29.98 49.24 48.87
C GLU A 44 -29.01 49.45 47.70
N GLN A 45 -28.55 50.69 47.52
CA GLN A 45 -27.53 51.06 46.55
C GLN A 45 -26.20 50.38 46.88
N ALA A 46 -25.81 50.31 48.16
CA ALA A 46 -24.60 49.62 48.59
C ALA A 46 -24.64 48.12 48.23
N LEU A 47 -25.76 47.43 48.51
CA LEU A 47 -25.92 46.01 48.16
C LEU A 47 -25.94 45.78 46.65
N SER A 48 -26.54 46.69 45.88
CA SER A 48 -26.52 46.62 44.41
C SER A 48 -25.09 46.72 43.86
N LEU A 49 -24.32 47.70 44.32
CA LEU A 49 -22.90 47.85 43.93
C LEU A 49 -22.04 46.65 44.34
N LEU A 50 -22.34 46.00 45.46
CA LEU A 50 -21.66 44.77 45.91
C LEU A 50 -21.90 43.54 45.04
N LEU A 51 -22.99 43.52 44.27
CA LEU A 51 -23.27 42.46 43.30
C LEU A 51 -22.63 42.76 41.93
N GLU A 52 -22.57 44.05 41.57
CA GLU A 52 -22.06 44.53 40.28
C GLU A 52 -20.53 44.64 40.23
N HIS A 53 -19.89 45.03 41.33
CA HIS A 53 -18.46 45.31 41.38
C HIS A 53 -17.71 44.38 42.35
N ASP A 54 -16.42 44.12 42.06
CA ASP A 54 -15.54 43.38 42.96
C ASP A 54 -14.95 44.31 44.04
N ILE A 55 -15.71 44.49 45.12
CA ILE A 55 -15.34 45.36 46.23
C ILE A 55 -14.41 44.62 47.19
N THR A 56 -13.30 45.26 47.56
CA THR A 56 -12.27 44.69 48.45
C THR A 56 -12.44 45.13 49.90
N LEU A 57 -13.12 46.24 50.17
CA LEU A 57 -13.41 46.74 51.52
C LEU A 57 -14.62 47.68 51.48
N VAL A 58 -15.47 47.62 52.52
CA VAL A 58 -16.62 48.53 52.69
C VAL A 58 -16.42 49.40 53.93
N LEU A 59 -16.55 50.71 53.76
CA LEU A 59 -16.71 51.68 54.84
C LEU A 59 -18.19 52.03 54.92
N LEU A 60 -18.80 51.73 56.06
CA LEU A 60 -20.25 51.73 56.19
C LEU A 60 -20.66 52.60 57.36
N ASP A 61 -21.46 53.65 57.12
CA ASP A 61 -22.12 54.34 58.22
C ASP A 61 -23.13 53.40 58.89
N VAL A 62 -23.13 53.42 60.21
CA VAL A 62 -24.07 52.66 61.02
C VAL A 62 -25.46 53.29 60.99
N GLN A 63 -25.54 54.63 60.99
CA GLN A 63 -26.80 55.36 61.12
C GLN A 63 -27.26 55.87 59.75
N MET A 64 -28.12 55.09 59.08
CA MET A 64 -28.71 55.46 57.79
C MET A 64 -30.24 55.26 57.83
N PRO A 65 -31.03 56.11 57.16
CA PRO A 65 -32.48 55.97 57.08
C PRO A 65 -32.89 54.75 56.23
N GLY A 66 -33.96 54.07 56.64
CA GLY A 66 -34.44 52.86 55.98
C GLY A 66 -33.68 51.62 56.44
N MET A 67 -32.59 51.29 55.74
CA MET A 67 -31.73 50.14 56.06
C MET A 67 -30.45 50.63 56.76
N ASP A 68 -30.29 50.26 58.03
CA ASP A 68 -29.12 50.67 58.80
C ASP A 68 -27.85 49.88 58.39
N GLY A 69 -26.68 50.37 58.82
CA GLY A 69 -25.41 49.72 58.47
C GLY A 69 -25.27 48.29 59.01
N TYR A 70 -25.93 47.95 60.12
CA TYR A 70 -25.89 46.60 60.66
C TYR A 70 -26.69 45.61 59.79
N GLU A 71 -27.82 46.05 59.26
CA GLU A 71 -28.64 45.25 58.36
C GLU A 71 -27.93 44.99 57.02
N VAL A 72 -27.28 46.01 56.45
CA VAL A 72 -26.43 45.85 55.26
C VAL A 72 -25.31 44.83 55.52
N ALA A 73 -24.61 44.94 56.65
CA ALA A 73 -23.54 43.99 57.01
C ALA A 73 -24.06 42.55 57.16
N ARG A 74 -25.23 42.37 57.78
CA ARG A 74 -25.88 41.06 57.91
C ARG A 74 -26.18 40.44 56.53
N LEU A 75 -26.72 41.22 55.61
CA LEU A 75 -27.03 40.77 54.25
C LEU A 75 -25.75 40.45 53.46
N MET A 76 -24.70 41.24 53.62
CA MET A 76 -23.37 40.95 53.05
C MET A 76 -22.80 39.62 53.54
N LYS A 77 -22.91 39.32 54.85
CA LYS A 77 -22.40 38.07 55.43
C LYS A 77 -23.23 36.84 55.09
N ALA A 78 -24.52 37.02 54.79
CA ALA A 78 -25.39 35.94 54.33
C ALA A 78 -25.08 35.48 52.88
N ASN A 79 -24.55 36.37 52.03
CA ASN A 79 -24.29 36.05 50.63
C ASN A 79 -22.88 35.46 50.42
N PRO A 80 -22.76 34.28 49.77
CA PRO A 80 -21.49 33.63 49.48
C PRO A 80 -20.40 34.49 48.85
N ARG A 81 -20.80 35.44 47.99
CA ARG A 81 -19.90 36.29 47.22
C ARG A 81 -19.34 37.46 48.02
N THR A 82 -20.09 37.96 49.00
CA THR A 82 -19.73 39.17 49.76
C THR A 82 -19.33 38.87 51.19
N ARG A 83 -19.54 37.64 51.70
CA ARG A 83 -19.32 37.31 53.11
C ARG A 83 -17.89 37.51 53.59
N GLU A 84 -16.92 37.35 52.70
CA GLU A 84 -15.50 37.52 53.03
C GLU A 84 -15.01 38.96 52.90
N ILE A 85 -15.86 39.88 52.42
CA ILE A 85 -15.47 41.29 52.28
C ILE A 85 -15.40 41.92 53.69
N PRO A 86 -14.28 42.58 54.03
CA PRO A 86 -14.13 43.29 55.29
C PRO A 86 -15.06 44.50 55.36
N ILE A 87 -15.60 44.77 56.54
CA ILE A 87 -16.48 45.93 56.81
C ILE A 87 -15.86 46.75 57.94
N LEU A 88 -15.69 48.05 57.67
CA LEU A 88 -15.21 49.07 58.60
C LEU A 88 -16.37 50.02 58.91
N PHE A 89 -16.92 49.93 60.11
CA PHE A 89 -18.06 50.77 60.48
C PHE A 89 -17.61 52.18 60.86
N ILE A 90 -18.37 53.18 60.41
CA ILE A 90 -18.22 54.57 60.82
C ILE A 90 -19.44 54.93 61.69
N THR A 91 -19.21 55.47 62.89
CA THR A 91 -20.29 55.82 63.83
C THR A 91 -20.05 57.17 64.51
N ALA A 92 -21.12 57.91 64.80
CA ALA A 92 -21.07 59.22 65.46
C ALA A 92 -21.05 59.15 67.00
N THR A 93 -21.34 57.99 67.61
CA THR A 93 -21.38 57.79 69.07
C THR A 93 -20.57 56.56 69.46
N GLN A 94 -19.93 56.58 70.64
CA GLN A 94 -19.35 55.37 71.24
C GLN A 94 -20.48 54.36 71.45
N PRO A 95 -20.46 53.18 70.81
CA PRO A 95 -21.48 52.18 70.99
C PRO A 95 -21.42 51.68 72.44
N ASP A 96 -22.58 51.52 73.09
CA ASP A 96 -22.69 50.67 74.28
C ASP A 96 -22.08 49.29 73.96
N GLU A 97 -21.48 48.61 74.95
CA GLU A 97 -20.85 47.29 74.76
C GLU A 97 -21.74 46.30 73.98
N ARG A 98 -23.07 46.38 74.16
CA ARG A 98 -24.06 45.58 73.41
C ARG A 98 -24.08 45.86 71.90
N ASN A 99 -23.87 47.11 71.48
CA ASN A 99 -23.88 47.49 70.07
C ASN A 99 -22.54 47.20 69.37
N MET A 100 -21.41 47.23 70.10
CA MET A 100 -20.14 46.71 69.59
C MET A 100 -20.17 45.19 69.41
N LEU A 101 -20.68 44.46 70.41
CA LEU A 101 -20.85 43.00 70.33
C LEU A 101 -21.72 42.59 69.14
N ARG A 102 -22.80 43.34 68.86
CA ARG A 102 -23.66 43.11 67.69
C ARG A 102 -22.93 43.26 66.35
N GLY A 103 -22.10 44.28 66.14
CA GLY A 103 -21.41 44.39 64.85
C GLY A 103 -20.25 43.41 64.67
N TYR A 104 -19.56 43.00 65.75
CA TYR A 104 -18.63 41.87 65.67
C TYR A 104 -19.36 40.56 65.37
N GLN A 105 -20.54 40.32 65.96
CA GLN A 105 -21.40 39.18 65.64
C GLN A 105 -21.94 39.20 64.19
N HIS A 106 -22.08 40.39 63.60
CA HIS A 106 -22.47 40.59 62.21
C HIS A 106 -21.28 40.81 61.26
N GLY A 107 -20.05 40.48 61.69
CA GLY A 107 -18.88 40.34 60.84
C GLY A 107 -18.12 41.63 60.48
N ALA A 108 -18.30 42.70 61.25
CA ALA A 108 -17.44 43.88 61.17
C ALA A 108 -16.06 43.59 61.75
N ILE A 109 -15.04 44.15 61.11
CA ILE A 109 -13.66 43.95 61.53
C ILE A 109 -13.24 45.02 62.53
N ASP A 110 -13.73 46.25 62.37
CA ASP A 110 -13.28 47.39 63.16
C ASP A 110 -14.26 48.58 63.06
N TYR A 111 -14.09 49.58 63.93
CA TYR A 111 -14.92 50.78 64.03
C TYR A 111 -14.09 52.07 63.98
N ILE A 112 -14.67 53.13 63.42
CA ILE A 112 -14.12 54.49 63.38
C ILE A 112 -15.17 55.50 63.84
N TYR A 113 -14.75 56.43 64.71
CA TYR A 113 -15.64 57.41 65.35
C TYR A 113 -15.58 58.77 64.66
N LYS A 114 -16.73 59.41 64.40
CA LYS A 114 -16.81 60.81 63.93
C LYS A 114 -16.74 61.77 65.15
N PRO A 115 -15.91 62.84 65.14
CA PRO A 115 -14.91 63.19 64.13
C PRO A 115 -13.67 62.28 64.22
N PHE A 116 -13.25 61.72 63.08
CA PHE A 116 -12.12 60.78 63.02
C PHE A 116 -10.81 61.47 62.70
N ASN A 117 -9.71 60.92 63.21
CA ASN A 117 -8.38 61.28 62.76
C ASN A 117 -8.13 60.70 61.35
N THR A 118 -7.83 61.57 60.38
CA THR A 118 -7.66 61.23 58.97
C THR A 118 -6.48 60.28 58.72
N GLU A 119 -5.41 60.39 59.50
CA GLU A 119 -4.25 59.51 59.45
C GLU A 119 -4.60 58.10 59.94
N VAL A 120 -5.35 58.01 61.04
CA VAL A 120 -5.80 56.73 61.60
C VAL A 120 -6.74 56.01 60.63
N LEU A 121 -7.70 56.72 60.04
CA LEU A 121 -8.60 56.18 59.03
C LEU A 121 -7.80 55.65 57.83
N ARG A 122 -6.89 56.44 57.26
CA ARG A 122 -6.06 56.01 56.12
C ARG A 122 -5.24 54.76 56.43
N LYS A 123 -4.62 54.68 57.61
CA LYS A 123 -3.83 53.52 58.04
C LYS A 123 -4.69 52.27 58.24
N LYS A 124 -5.85 52.38 58.90
CA LYS A 124 -6.77 51.25 59.10
C LYS A 124 -7.26 50.69 57.76
N VAL A 125 -7.67 51.56 56.84
CA VAL A 125 -8.12 51.15 55.50
C VAL A 125 -7.00 50.44 54.75
N ALA A 126 -5.77 50.97 54.77
CA ALA A 126 -4.62 50.35 54.12
C ALA A 126 -4.32 48.93 54.65
N VAL A 127 -4.30 48.75 55.98
CA VAL A 127 -4.04 47.44 56.62
C VAL A 127 -5.11 46.41 56.25
N LEU A 128 -6.39 46.81 56.27
CA LEU A 128 -7.49 45.90 55.94
C LEU A 128 -7.48 45.49 54.46
N GLN A 129 -7.13 46.41 53.56
CA GLN A 129 -6.98 46.10 52.14
C GLN A 129 -5.81 45.13 51.89
N GLU A 130 -4.65 45.37 52.51
CA GLU A 130 -3.49 44.49 52.40
C GLU A 130 -3.78 43.07 52.90
N LEU A 131 -4.48 42.96 54.03
CA LEU A 131 -4.90 41.66 54.58
C LEU A 131 -5.84 40.92 53.62
N GLN A 132 -6.78 41.63 53.00
CA GLN A 132 -7.72 41.04 52.05
C GLN A 132 -7.05 40.57 50.76
N LEU A 133 -6.13 41.37 50.23
CA LEU A 133 -5.33 41.01 49.05
C LEU A 133 -4.48 39.77 49.34
N SER A 134 -3.83 39.73 50.51
CA SER A 134 -3.02 38.58 50.94
C SER A 134 -3.84 37.29 51.03
N ARG A 135 -5.06 37.35 51.60
CA ARG A 135 -5.98 36.21 51.68
C ARG A 135 -6.40 35.69 50.31
N ARG A 136 -6.76 36.59 49.39
CA ARG A 136 -7.11 36.22 48.00
C ARG A 136 -5.93 35.55 47.29
N CYS A 137 -4.73 36.11 47.43
CA CYS A 137 -3.52 35.55 46.85
C CYS A 137 -3.25 34.13 47.36
N LEU A 138 -3.35 33.90 48.67
CA LEU A 138 -3.21 32.57 49.27
C LEU A 138 -4.23 31.57 48.74
N SER A 139 -5.50 31.98 48.60
CA SER A 139 -6.56 31.11 48.06
C SER A 139 -6.28 30.69 46.61
N VAL A 140 -5.87 31.65 45.76
CA VAL A 140 -5.50 31.36 44.36
C VAL A 140 -4.29 30.42 44.29
N MET A 141 -3.27 30.66 45.12
CA MET A 141 -2.07 29.83 45.12
C MET A 141 -2.34 28.40 45.62
N ASN A 142 -3.19 28.23 46.63
CA ASN A 142 -3.62 26.90 47.08
C ASN A 142 -4.38 26.13 45.99
N ARG A 143 -5.32 26.78 45.30
CA ARG A 143 -6.01 26.16 44.17
C ARG A 143 -5.04 25.73 43.07
N SER A 144 -4.10 26.60 42.70
CA SER A 144 -3.06 26.28 41.71
C SER A 144 -2.21 25.08 42.12
N LEU A 145 -1.88 24.98 43.42
CA LEU A 145 -1.13 23.87 43.97
C LEU A 145 -1.93 22.56 43.93
N ASP A 146 -3.22 22.58 44.24
CA ASP A 146 -4.09 21.40 44.17
C ASP A 146 -4.32 20.92 42.73
N GLU A 147 -4.48 21.84 41.77
CA GLU A 147 -4.56 21.53 40.34
C GLU A 147 -3.27 20.87 39.84
N ALA A 148 -2.11 21.43 40.19
CA ALA A 148 -0.82 20.85 39.83
C ALA A 148 -0.63 19.45 40.45
N ARG A 149 -0.97 19.28 41.73
CA ARG A 149 -0.90 17.96 42.40
C ARG A 149 -1.77 16.92 41.71
N SER A 150 -3.01 17.28 41.38
CA SER A 150 -3.96 16.38 40.71
C SER A 150 -3.47 16.00 39.31
N TYR A 151 -2.92 16.95 38.56
CA TYR A 151 -2.36 16.72 37.23
C TYR A 151 -1.17 15.74 37.26
N TYR A 152 -0.22 15.93 38.19
CA TYR A 152 0.91 15.00 38.32
C TYR A 152 0.49 13.60 38.78
N ALA A 153 -0.47 13.50 39.70
CA ALA A 153 -1.01 12.20 40.14
C ALA A 153 -1.65 11.42 38.97
N ALA A 154 -2.40 12.11 38.10
CA ALA A 154 -2.99 11.51 36.91
C ALA A 154 -1.92 10.93 35.97
N ILE A 155 -0.87 11.70 35.65
CA ILE A 155 0.24 11.23 34.79
C ILE A 155 0.88 9.97 35.36
N LEU A 156 1.23 9.98 36.65
CA LEU A 156 1.89 8.84 37.31
C LEU A 156 1.00 7.60 37.35
N SER A 157 -0.33 7.77 37.49
CA SER A 157 -1.29 6.67 37.52
C SER A 157 -1.52 6.00 36.15
N THR A 158 -1.30 6.73 35.06
CA THR A 158 -1.47 6.22 33.68
C THR A 158 -0.19 5.62 33.08
N ALA A 159 0.95 5.80 33.75
CA ALA A 159 2.22 5.27 33.25
C ALA A 159 2.21 3.72 33.30
N ALA A 160 2.57 3.08 32.19
CA ALA A 160 2.70 1.63 32.10
C ALA A 160 4.00 1.09 32.76
N GLU A 161 4.96 1.97 33.03
CA GLU A 161 6.20 1.66 33.72
C GLU A 161 5.99 1.68 35.24
N GLY A 162 6.67 0.78 35.96
CA GLY A 162 6.69 0.79 37.41
C GLY A 162 7.57 1.94 37.92
N ILE A 163 6.99 2.82 38.72
CA ILE A 163 7.67 3.99 39.30
C ILE A 163 7.65 3.87 40.83
N LEU A 164 8.83 3.92 41.44
CA LEU A 164 9.03 3.98 42.89
C LEU A 164 9.78 5.25 43.28
N VAL A 165 9.38 5.86 44.39
CA VAL A 165 10.15 6.92 45.06
C VAL A 165 10.70 6.35 46.36
N VAL A 166 11.99 6.55 46.59
CA VAL A 166 12.73 5.99 47.72
C VAL A 166 13.44 7.13 48.46
N ASP A 167 13.48 7.07 49.79
CA ASP A 167 14.17 8.08 50.62
C ASP A 167 15.67 7.82 50.78
N GLU A 168 16.37 8.68 51.53
CA GLU A 168 17.82 8.57 51.76
C GLU A 168 18.22 7.26 52.46
N GLN A 169 17.29 6.66 53.23
CA GLN A 169 17.48 5.44 54.00
C GLN A 169 17.10 4.18 53.20
N GLY A 170 16.73 4.32 51.92
CA GLY A 170 16.38 3.19 51.05
C GLY A 170 14.94 2.71 51.19
N SER A 171 14.10 3.42 51.95
CA SER A 171 12.70 3.06 52.18
C SER A 171 11.80 3.64 51.08
N ILE A 172 10.91 2.80 50.54
CA ILE A 172 9.96 3.19 49.51
C ILE A 172 8.88 4.09 50.13
N ARG A 173 8.70 5.28 49.56
CA ARG A 173 7.73 6.30 49.99
C ARG A 173 6.53 6.42 49.06
N TYR A 174 6.65 5.94 47.84
CA TYR A 174 5.59 5.99 46.84
C TYR A 174 5.80 4.90 45.80
N ALA A 175 4.71 4.30 45.36
CA ALA A 175 4.64 3.40 44.21
C ALA A 175 3.44 3.80 43.34
N ASN A 176 3.60 3.78 42.01
CA ASN A 176 2.45 3.94 41.13
C ASN A 176 1.68 2.61 40.95
N PRO A 177 0.45 2.63 40.38
CA PRO A 177 -0.33 1.41 40.16
C PRO A 177 0.40 0.35 39.32
N ALA A 178 1.11 0.75 38.26
CA ALA A 178 1.88 -0.18 37.44
C ALA A 178 3.00 -0.89 38.22
N ALA A 179 3.68 -0.20 39.16
CA ALA A 179 4.66 -0.85 40.03
C ALA A 179 4.01 -1.92 40.92
N CYS A 180 2.82 -1.64 41.46
CA CYS A 180 2.06 -2.58 42.29
C CYS A 180 1.63 -3.82 41.48
N GLU A 181 1.12 -3.62 40.25
CA GLU A 181 0.75 -4.72 39.34
C GLU A 181 1.95 -5.59 38.93
N LEU A 182 3.07 -4.96 38.54
CA LEU A 182 4.28 -5.66 38.11
C LEU A 182 4.92 -6.45 39.25
N LEU A 183 4.97 -5.88 40.45
CA LEU A 183 5.51 -6.51 41.66
C LEU A 183 4.50 -7.43 42.37
N GLN A 184 3.25 -7.50 41.90
CA GLN A 184 2.15 -8.31 42.44
C GLN A 184 1.92 -8.08 43.94
N CYS A 185 1.89 -6.82 44.37
CA CYS A 185 1.71 -6.45 45.77
C CYS A 185 0.93 -5.14 45.91
N ASP A 186 0.32 -4.95 47.07
CA ASP A 186 -0.48 -3.77 47.38
C ASP A 186 0.40 -2.59 47.81
N LEU A 187 -0.08 -1.37 47.58
CA LEU A 187 0.64 -0.14 47.91
C LEU A 187 1.09 -0.10 49.38
N ASP A 188 0.21 -0.51 50.30
CA ASP A 188 0.46 -0.54 51.74
C ASP A 188 1.57 -1.51 52.15
N SER A 189 1.84 -2.53 51.31
CA SER A 189 2.92 -3.49 51.54
C SER A 189 4.26 -3.03 50.97
N LEU A 190 4.25 -2.09 50.01
CA LEU A 190 5.45 -1.50 49.43
C LEU A 190 5.92 -0.28 50.20
N GLU A 191 5.00 0.51 50.76
CA GLU A 191 5.37 1.71 51.50
C GLU A 191 6.07 1.33 52.83
N GLY A 192 7.29 1.83 53.03
CA GLY A 192 8.13 1.48 54.17
C GLY A 192 9.15 0.36 53.89
N GLU A 193 8.91 -0.48 52.88
CA GLU A 193 9.84 -1.55 52.51
C GLU A 193 11.15 -1.03 51.90
N GLN A 194 12.20 -1.84 51.99
CA GLN A 194 13.54 -1.48 51.53
C GLN A 194 13.74 -1.84 50.06
N LEU A 195 14.15 -0.88 49.23
CA LEU A 195 14.36 -1.08 47.79
C LEU A 195 15.34 -2.24 47.49
N HIS A 196 16.38 -2.39 48.31
CA HIS A 196 17.39 -3.42 48.09
C HIS A 196 16.87 -4.85 48.34
N HIS A 197 15.76 -5.03 49.07
CA HIS A 197 15.10 -6.33 49.20
C HIS A 197 14.44 -6.77 47.89
N LEU A 198 13.97 -5.83 47.07
CA LEU A 198 13.37 -6.12 45.76
C LEU A 198 14.43 -6.40 44.68
N ALA A 199 15.68 -5.98 44.89
CA ALA A 199 16.76 -6.10 43.91
C ALA A 199 17.75 -7.25 44.20
N ILE A 200 17.49 -8.04 45.24
CA ILE A 200 18.34 -9.14 45.70
C ILE A 200 17.47 -10.40 45.78
N ALA A 201 18.00 -11.54 45.34
CA ALA A 201 17.30 -12.82 45.43
C ALA A 201 17.01 -13.17 46.91
N PRO A 202 15.84 -13.77 47.22
CA PRO A 202 15.42 -14.06 48.61
C PRO A 202 16.44 -14.83 49.46
N ASP A 203 17.29 -15.65 48.84
CA ASP A 203 18.28 -16.52 49.51
C ASP A 203 19.70 -15.91 49.57
N SER A 204 19.88 -14.65 49.18
CA SER A 204 21.19 -13.97 49.21
C SER A 204 21.42 -13.21 50.51
N ASN A 205 22.68 -13.03 50.91
CA ASN A 205 23.03 -12.19 52.06
C ASN A 205 22.47 -10.77 51.87
N ILE A 206 21.69 -10.30 52.85
CA ILE A 206 21.15 -8.93 52.87
C ILE A 206 22.34 -7.96 52.84
N ILE A 207 22.47 -7.24 51.73
CA ILE A 207 23.47 -6.18 51.58
C ILE A 207 22.88 -4.93 52.24
N ALA A 208 23.60 -4.35 53.20
CA ALA A 208 23.21 -3.06 53.80
C ALA A 208 23.00 -2.00 52.71
N TRP A 209 21.98 -1.15 52.87
CA TRP A 209 21.59 -0.13 51.88
C TRP A 209 22.78 0.71 51.39
N GLU A 210 23.70 1.06 52.29
CA GLU A 210 24.90 1.87 52.01
C GLU A 210 25.88 1.20 51.03
N ASN A 211 25.81 -0.12 50.91
CA ASN A 211 26.63 -0.92 50.01
C ASN A 211 25.93 -1.22 48.68
N SER A 212 24.65 -0.85 48.53
CA SER A 212 23.90 -1.07 47.30
C SER A 212 24.42 -0.21 46.14
N VAL A 213 24.28 -0.73 44.91
CA VAL A 213 24.58 0.03 43.69
C VAL A 213 23.75 1.30 43.59
N PHE A 214 22.51 1.28 44.10
CA PHE A 214 21.61 2.43 44.12
C PHE A 214 22.15 3.57 44.99
N PHE A 215 22.55 3.26 46.23
CA PHE A 215 23.10 4.25 47.16
C PHE A 215 24.42 4.85 46.65
N GLN A 216 25.31 4.03 46.07
CA GLN A 216 26.58 4.51 45.54
C GLN A 216 26.40 5.52 44.39
N HIS A 217 25.45 5.27 43.49
CA HIS A 217 25.14 6.17 42.38
C HIS A 217 24.41 7.42 42.85
N TRP A 218 23.49 7.29 43.80
CA TRP A 218 22.82 8.41 44.45
C TRP A 218 23.81 9.36 45.13
N ARG A 219 24.76 8.85 45.91
CA ARG A 219 25.81 9.64 46.58
C ARG A 219 26.67 10.43 45.58
N LYS A 220 26.91 9.86 44.39
CA LYS A 220 27.65 10.50 43.30
C LYS A 220 26.79 11.45 42.44
N LYS A 221 25.49 11.55 42.71
CA LYS A 221 24.49 12.27 41.89
C LYS A 221 24.45 11.80 40.42
N LEU A 222 24.66 10.50 40.20
CA LEU A 222 24.65 9.90 38.86
C LEU A 222 23.37 9.11 38.63
N THR A 223 22.92 9.06 37.38
CA THR A 223 21.85 8.14 36.96
C THR A 223 22.44 6.75 36.77
N TYR A 224 21.83 5.75 37.40
CA TYR A 224 22.15 4.33 37.19
C TYR A 224 21.15 3.73 36.20
N ARG A 225 21.63 3.00 35.20
CA ARG A 225 20.78 2.30 34.21
C ARG A 225 21.27 0.88 34.04
N ALA A 226 20.34 -0.06 34.04
CA ALA A 226 20.59 -1.48 33.82
C ALA A 226 19.51 -2.05 32.89
N HIS A 227 19.93 -2.64 31.78
CA HIS A 227 19.00 -3.20 30.78
C HIS A 227 18.53 -4.62 31.13
N ASP A 228 19.34 -5.36 31.89
CA ASP A 228 19.08 -6.75 32.30
C ASP A 228 19.07 -6.86 33.84
N ALA A 229 18.36 -5.96 34.51
CA ALA A 229 18.21 -6.03 35.96
C ALA A 229 17.16 -7.10 36.33
N GLN A 230 17.30 -7.66 37.53
CA GLN A 230 16.32 -8.57 38.10
C GLN A 230 15.72 -7.92 39.34
N LEU A 231 14.40 -7.83 39.35
CA LEU A 231 13.63 -7.55 40.56
C LEU A 231 12.95 -8.84 41.02
N PHE A 232 12.64 -8.89 42.30
CA PHE A 232 11.92 -9.99 42.92
C PHE A 232 10.63 -9.46 43.51
N THR A 233 9.52 -10.14 43.24
CA THR A 233 8.27 -9.89 43.95
C THR A 233 8.43 -10.27 45.43
N PRO A 234 7.59 -9.76 46.35
CA PRO A 234 7.58 -10.21 47.74
C PRO A 234 7.35 -11.74 47.90
N SER A 235 6.75 -12.39 46.90
CA SER A 235 6.56 -13.84 46.84
C SER A 235 7.81 -14.63 46.40
N GLY A 236 8.88 -13.94 46.00
CA GLY A 236 10.13 -14.53 45.50
C GLY A 236 10.16 -14.82 43.99
N GLN A 237 9.11 -14.46 43.24
CA GLN A 237 9.12 -14.60 41.78
C GLN A 237 10.08 -13.61 41.11
N GLU A 238 10.91 -14.11 40.19
CA GLU A 238 11.79 -13.30 39.34
C GLU A 238 11.01 -12.44 38.32
N LEU A 239 11.37 -11.16 38.27
CA LEU A 239 10.89 -10.17 37.34
C LEU A 239 12.09 -9.55 36.60
N PRO A 240 12.39 -9.99 35.37
CA PRO A 240 13.44 -9.36 34.56
C PRO A 240 12.96 -7.98 34.08
N VAL A 241 13.75 -6.95 34.35
CA VAL A 241 13.38 -5.56 34.03
C VAL A 241 14.51 -4.76 33.41
N THR A 242 14.14 -3.79 32.59
CA THR A 242 14.98 -2.62 32.32
C THR A 242 14.77 -1.61 33.44
N LEU A 243 15.83 -1.22 34.16
CA LEU A 243 15.76 -0.35 35.33
C LEU A 243 16.58 0.93 35.13
N SER A 244 16.02 2.06 35.53
CA SER A 244 16.70 3.37 35.62
C SER A 244 16.46 4.00 36.99
N CYS A 245 17.53 4.44 37.66
CA CYS A 245 17.49 5.10 38.96
C CYS A 245 18.16 6.47 38.87
N ALA A 246 17.46 7.52 39.28
CA ALA A 246 17.96 8.90 39.27
C ALA A 246 17.74 9.59 40.63
N PRO A 247 18.67 10.45 41.09
CA PRO A 247 18.50 11.22 42.32
C PRO A 247 17.42 12.30 42.14
N LEU A 248 16.60 12.50 43.17
CA LEU A 248 15.65 13.62 43.19
C LEU A 248 16.38 14.93 43.54
N PRO A 249 16.02 16.06 42.88
CA PRO A 249 16.56 17.37 43.21
C PRO A 249 16.06 17.87 44.58
N ALA A 250 16.86 18.72 45.23
CA ALA A 250 16.50 19.33 46.51
C ALA A 250 15.17 20.13 46.41
N PRO A 251 14.30 20.11 47.43
CA PRO A 251 14.53 19.65 48.81
C PRO A 251 14.31 18.14 49.03
N HIS A 252 13.81 17.41 48.04
CA HIS A 252 13.53 15.97 48.15
C HIS A 252 14.83 15.18 48.02
N ARG A 253 15.42 14.78 49.16
CA ARG A 253 16.61 13.96 49.18
C ARG A 253 16.20 12.49 49.11
N GLY A 254 16.21 11.94 47.90
CA GLY A 254 15.78 10.57 47.62
C GLY A 254 16.13 10.13 46.21
N LEU A 255 15.56 9.01 45.79
CA LEU A 255 15.76 8.40 44.47
C LEU A 255 14.41 8.15 43.80
N VAL A 256 14.37 8.30 42.48
CA VAL A 256 13.29 7.78 41.65
C VAL A 256 13.81 6.54 40.92
N VAL A 257 13.06 5.45 40.98
CA VAL A 257 13.35 4.20 40.28
C VAL A 257 12.22 3.94 39.29
N VAL A 258 12.58 3.77 38.04
CA VAL A 258 11.67 3.43 36.95
C VAL A 258 12.08 2.07 36.41
N PHE A 259 11.14 1.15 36.27
CA PHE A 259 11.38 -0.17 35.72
C PHE A 259 10.30 -0.62 34.74
N LEU A 260 10.73 -1.32 33.69
CA LEU A 260 9.88 -1.87 32.64
C LEU A 260 10.05 -3.39 32.58
N ASP A 261 8.93 -4.11 32.51
CA ASP A 261 8.91 -5.57 32.38
C ASP A 261 9.47 -6.03 31.02
N ASN A 262 10.54 -6.83 31.05
CA ASN A 262 11.15 -7.41 29.87
C ASN A 262 10.62 -8.84 29.57
N ARG A 263 9.59 -9.32 30.27
CA ARG A 263 8.94 -10.61 29.96
C ARG A 263 8.17 -10.51 28.65
N ILE A 264 8.85 -10.72 27.54
CA ILE A 264 8.18 -10.98 26.27
C ILE A 264 7.51 -12.36 26.39
N PRO A 265 6.19 -12.49 26.20
CA PRO A 265 5.54 -13.79 26.19
C PRO A 265 6.19 -14.64 25.10
N LYS A 266 6.77 -15.79 25.47
CA LYS A 266 7.48 -16.67 24.52
C LYS A 266 6.63 -17.02 23.28
N LYS A 267 5.31 -17.17 23.46
CA LYS A 267 4.32 -17.36 22.38
C LYS A 267 4.21 -16.15 21.43
N LEU A 268 4.25 -14.93 21.95
CA LEU A 268 4.20 -13.70 21.15
C LEU A 268 5.51 -13.49 20.40
N GLN A 269 6.66 -13.82 21.02
CA GLN A 269 7.95 -13.78 20.34
C GLN A 269 8.04 -14.82 19.21
N GLU A 270 7.60 -16.06 19.47
CA GLU A 270 7.51 -17.11 18.45
C GLU A 270 6.53 -16.74 17.34
N GLN A 271 5.40 -16.08 17.66
CA GLN A 271 4.44 -15.58 16.67
C GLN A 271 5.00 -14.41 15.85
N LEU A 272 5.68 -13.45 16.47
CA LEU A 272 6.29 -12.31 15.78
C LEU A 272 7.44 -12.77 14.87
N VAL A 273 8.27 -13.70 15.34
CA VAL A 273 9.32 -14.30 14.50
C VAL A 273 8.71 -15.08 13.35
N LYS A 274 7.66 -15.88 13.58
CA LYS A 274 6.93 -16.56 12.50
C LYS A 274 6.33 -15.55 11.51
N GLN A 275 5.58 -14.56 11.97
CA GLN A 275 4.97 -13.54 11.10
C GLN A 275 5.99 -12.71 10.33
N ALA A 276 7.18 -12.47 10.88
CA ALA A 276 8.24 -11.75 10.19
C ALA A 276 8.82 -12.54 9.00
N VAL A 277 8.77 -13.88 9.03
CA VAL A 277 9.41 -14.74 8.02
C VAL A 277 8.45 -15.63 7.24
N THR A 278 7.16 -15.67 7.57
CA THR A 278 6.15 -16.50 6.87
C THR A 278 5.05 -15.66 6.23
N ASP A 279 4.53 -16.11 5.10
CA ASP A 279 3.33 -15.60 4.45
C ASP A 279 2.09 -15.96 5.27
N THR A 280 1.22 -14.99 5.55
CA THR A 280 0.08 -15.17 6.46
C THR A 280 -1.03 -16.02 5.85
N LEU A 281 -1.14 -16.07 4.52
CA LEU A 281 -2.17 -16.85 3.82
C LEU A 281 -1.76 -18.32 3.72
N THR A 282 -0.59 -18.59 3.13
CA THR A 282 -0.14 -19.96 2.81
C THR A 282 0.67 -20.61 3.92
N GLY A 283 1.12 -19.83 4.91
CA GLY A 283 2.01 -20.26 5.98
C GLY A 283 3.41 -20.68 5.51
N LEU A 284 3.75 -20.47 4.22
CA LEU A 284 5.08 -20.70 3.67
C LEU A 284 6.04 -19.61 4.11
N TYR A 285 7.34 -19.73 3.81
CA TYR A 285 8.23 -18.59 4.00
C TYR A 285 7.78 -17.41 3.13
N ASN A 286 7.87 -16.19 3.65
CA ASN A 286 7.72 -14.97 2.87
C ASN A 286 9.06 -14.62 2.20
N ARG A 287 9.09 -13.55 1.42
CA ARG A 287 10.31 -13.07 0.74
C ARG A 287 11.51 -12.89 1.68
N HIS A 288 11.30 -12.35 2.87
CA HIS A 288 12.38 -12.15 3.83
C HIS A 288 12.95 -13.48 4.34
N GLY A 289 12.08 -14.40 4.78
CA GLY A 289 12.47 -15.73 5.24
C GLY A 289 13.17 -16.56 4.17
N PHE A 290 12.70 -16.47 2.92
CA PHE A 290 13.30 -17.14 1.79
C PHE A 290 14.73 -16.66 1.52
N LEU A 291 14.95 -15.34 1.42
CA LEU A 291 16.27 -14.77 1.14
C LEU A 291 17.28 -15.14 2.23
N GLN A 292 16.86 -15.12 3.50
CA GLN A 292 17.70 -15.55 4.61
C GLN A 292 18.07 -17.04 4.51
N SER A 293 17.11 -17.91 4.16
CA SER A 293 17.36 -19.34 3.97
C SER A 293 18.28 -19.61 2.77
N LEU A 294 18.07 -18.92 1.65
CA LEU A 294 18.91 -19.04 0.46
C LEU A 294 20.35 -18.58 0.74
N GLN A 295 20.54 -17.45 1.42
CA GLN A 295 21.86 -16.96 1.81
C GLN A 295 22.60 -17.96 2.72
N ALA A 296 21.90 -18.56 3.68
CA ALA A 296 22.45 -19.60 4.54
C ALA A 296 22.83 -20.86 3.74
N SER A 297 22.01 -21.26 2.77
CA SER A 297 22.22 -22.44 1.93
C SER A 297 23.39 -22.25 0.95
N LEU A 298 23.53 -21.07 0.34
CA LEU A 298 24.70 -20.70 -0.48
C LEU A 298 25.99 -20.72 0.35
N SER A 299 25.96 -20.17 1.58
CA SER A 299 27.11 -20.16 2.49
C SER A 299 27.53 -21.56 2.97
N ARG A 300 26.58 -22.51 3.04
CA ARG A 300 26.87 -23.93 3.32
C ARG A 300 27.44 -24.62 2.06
N SER A 301 26.80 -24.43 0.92
CA SER A 301 27.16 -25.07 -0.35
C SER A 301 28.54 -24.65 -0.84
N GLY A 302 28.91 -23.37 -0.69
CA GLY A 302 30.26 -22.89 -1.01
C GLY A 302 31.37 -23.60 -0.23
N ARG A 303 31.09 -24.02 1.02
CA ARG A 303 32.04 -24.78 1.87
C ARG A 303 32.07 -26.27 1.57
N ALA A 304 30.92 -26.85 1.18
CA ALA A 304 30.78 -28.28 0.93
C ALA A 304 30.98 -28.68 -0.55
N HIS A 305 31.07 -27.71 -1.47
CA HIS A 305 31.11 -27.91 -2.93
C HIS A 305 29.96 -28.78 -3.45
N LYS A 306 28.78 -28.66 -2.84
CA LYS A 306 27.57 -29.34 -3.31
C LYS A 306 26.72 -28.41 -4.18
N PRO A 307 26.14 -28.91 -5.29
CA PRO A 307 25.24 -28.12 -6.11
C PRO A 307 23.93 -27.82 -5.37
N LEU A 308 23.41 -26.62 -5.63
CA LEU A 308 22.15 -26.10 -5.08
C LEU A 308 21.32 -25.55 -6.24
N ALA A 309 19.99 -25.67 -6.15
CA ALA A 309 19.09 -25.07 -7.12
C ALA A 309 18.05 -24.16 -6.47
N VAL A 310 17.71 -23.10 -7.19
CA VAL A 310 16.56 -22.24 -6.91
C VAL A 310 15.55 -22.44 -8.03
N LEU A 311 14.33 -22.79 -7.65
CA LEU A 311 13.18 -22.85 -8.55
C LEU A 311 12.33 -21.60 -8.32
N TYR A 312 11.97 -20.91 -9.39
CA TYR A 312 11.00 -19.82 -9.41
C TYR A 312 9.77 -20.28 -10.17
N LEU A 313 8.59 -20.16 -9.57
CA LEU A 313 7.34 -20.68 -10.09
C LEU A 313 6.30 -19.56 -10.15
N ASP A 314 5.55 -19.54 -11.25
CA ASP A 314 4.41 -18.65 -11.47
C ASP A 314 3.19 -19.49 -11.90
N LEU A 315 2.03 -19.29 -11.26
CA LEU A 315 0.81 -20.02 -11.60
C LEU A 315 0.17 -19.44 -12.87
N ASP A 316 0.05 -20.27 -13.90
CA ASP A 316 -0.45 -19.83 -15.19
C ASP A 316 -1.93 -19.44 -15.11
N GLY A 317 -2.26 -18.21 -15.50
CA GLY A 317 -3.64 -17.75 -15.59
C GLY A 317 -4.33 -17.46 -14.25
N PHE A 318 -3.58 -17.34 -13.15
CA PHE A 318 -4.13 -17.02 -11.83
C PHE A 318 -4.99 -15.73 -11.82
N LYS A 319 -4.54 -14.69 -12.53
CA LYS A 319 -5.32 -13.45 -12.66
C LYS A 319 -6.72 -13.69 -13.24
N ARG A 320 -6.82 -14.53 -14.29
CA ARG A 320 -8.12 -14.88 -14.90
C ARG A 320 -9.04 -15.58 -13.90
N ILE A 321 -8.47 -16.42 -13.03
CA ILE A 321 -9.23 -17.10 -11.97
C ILE A 321 -9.77 -16.08 -10.97
N ASN A 322 -8.95 -15.13 -10.50
CA ASN A 322 -9.41 -14.04 -9.62
C ASN A 322 -10.48 -13.18 -10.27
N ASP A 323 -10.32 -12.83 -11.55
CA ASP A 323 -11.26 -11.99 -12.28
C ASP A 323 -12.61 -12.71 -12.50
N THR A 324 -12.60 -14.04 -12.59
CA THR A 324 -13.81 -14.86 -12.87
C THR A 324 -14.52 -15.33 -11.60
N LEU A 325 -13.78 -15.78 -10.58
CA LEU A 325 -14.31 -16.42 -9.36
C LEU A 325 -14.13 -15.58 -8.09
N GLY A 326 -13.46 -14.44 -8.19
CA GLY A 326 -13.17 -13.54 -7.08
C GLY A 326 -11.95 -13.93 -6.24
N HIS A 327 -11.46 -12.98 -5.47
CA HIS A 327 -10.28 -13.14 -4.60
C HIS A 327 -10.38 -14.31 -3.59
N PRO A 328 -11.53 -14.60 -2.94
CA PRO A 328 -11.61 -15.73 -2.02
C PRO A 328 -11.29 -17.09 -2.65
N ALA A 329 -11.70 -17.29 -3.91
CA ALA A 329 -11.39 -18.51 -4.66
C ALA A 329 -9.89 -18.58 -5.03
N GLY A 330 -9.28 -17.44 -5.36
CA GLY A 330 -7.83 -17.34 -5.57
C GLY A 330 -7.03 -17.64 -4.31
N ASP A 331 -7.47 -17.16 -3.15
CA ASP A 331 -6.81 -17.42 -1.87
C ASP A 331 -6.88 -18.91 -1.49
N GLU A 332 -8.02 -19.56 -1.73
CA GLU A 332 -8.16 -21.01 -1.55
C GLU A 332 -7.24 -21.79 -2.51
N LEU A 333 -7.18 -21.39 -3.77
CA LEU A 333 -6.25 -21.95 -4.76
C LEU A 333 -4.80 -21.86 -4.28
N LEU A 334 -4.36 -20.68 -3.83
CA LEU A 334 -3.00 -20.45 -3.33
C LEU A 334 -2.65 -21.35 -2.14
N CYS A 335 -3.59 -21.55 -1.21
CA CYS A 335 -3.42 -22.46 -0.08
C CYS A 335 -3.25 -23.92 -0.54
N VAL A 336 -4.05 -24.38 -1.51
CA VAL A 336 -3.94 -25.75 -2.05
C VAL A 336 -2.62 -25.92 -2.82
N MET A 337 -2.22 -24.94 -3.62
CA MET A 337 -0.95 -24.98 -4.34
C MET A 337 0.24 -25.02 -3.37
N ALA A 338 0.21 -24.19 -2.31
CA ALA A 338 1.25 -24.20 -1.27
C ALA A 338 1.41 -25.57 -0.59
N ASP A 339 0.31 -26.24 -0.27
CA ASP A 339 0.32 -27.58 0.32
C ASP A 339 0.86 -28.64 -0.66
N ARG A 340 0.48 -28.56 -1.96
CA ARG A 340 1.05 -29.41 -3.01
C ARG A 340 2.55 -29.23 -3.15
N LEU A 341 3.05 -28.00 -3.15
CA LEU A 341 4.48 -27.71 -3.23
C LEU A 341 5.23 -28.32 -2.05
N ARG A 342 4.74 -28.15 -0.81
CA ARG A 342 5.35 -28.75 0.39
C ARG A 342 5.46 -30.26 0.31
N ARG A 343 4.45 -30.95 -0.24
CA ARG A 343 4.45 -32.42 -0.40
C ARG A 343 5.39 -32.88 -1.51
N CYS A 344 5.69 -32.02 -2.47
CA CYS A 344 6.62 -32.34 -3.55
C CYS A 344 8.08 -32.26 -3.07
N THR A 345 8.38 -31.39 -2.11
CA THR A 345 9.71 -31.12 -1.58
C THR A 345 10.04 -31.91 -0.30
N ARG A 346 11.33 -32.00 0.05
CA ARG A 346 11.81 -32.64 1.28
C ARG A 346 11.76 -31.66 2.46
N ALA A 347 11.88 -32.18 3.69
CA ALA A 347 11.80 -31.37 4.91
C ALA A 347 12.92 -30.31 5.07
N TYR A 348 14.04 -30.49 4.37
CA TYR A 348 15.17 -29.56 4.36
C TYR A 348 15.13 -28.56 3.19
N ASP A 349 14.24 -28.78 2.22
CA ASP A 349 14.03 -27.81 1.14
C ASP A 349 13.19 -26.65 1.67
N THR A 350 13.48 -25.45 1.20
CA THR A 350 12.76 -24.24 1.62
C THR A 350 11.73 -23.88 0.56
N VAL A 351 10.45 -23.86 0.92
CA VAL A 351 9.36 -23.39 0.04
C VAL A 351 8.84 -22.04 0.53
N ALA A 352 8.70 -21.09 -0.38
CA ALA A 352 8.27 -19.74 -0.09
C ALA A 352 7.25 -19.22 -1.11
N ARG A 353 6.52 -18.20 -0.68
CA ARG A 353 5.67 -17.37 -1.56
C ARG A 353 6.19 -15.94 -1.48
N LEU A 354 6.57 -15.38 -2.64
CA LEU A 354 7.15 -14.03 -2.70
C LEU A 354 6.08 -12.94 -2.78
N GLY A 355 4.92 -13.27 -3.35
CA GLY A 355 3.76 -12.39 -3.49
C GLY A 355 2.88 -12.85 -4.65
N GLY A 356 1.59 -12.49 -4.64
CA GLY A 356 0.67 -12.87 -5.73
C GLY A 356 0.60 -14.39 -5.93
N ASP A 357 0.87 -14.82 -7.16
CA ASP A 357 0.96 -16.19 -7.67
C ASP A 357 2.38 -16.75 -7.76
N GLU A 358 3.38 -16.04 -7.20
CA GLU A 358 4.78 -16.41 -7.30
C GLU A 358 5.26 -17.23 -6.09
N PHE A 359 5.79 -18.42 -6.38
CA PHE A 359 6.38 -19.32 -5.40
C PHE A 359 7.86 -19.57 -5.71
N THR A 360 8.65 -19.80 -4.68
CA THR A 360 10.06 -20.15 -4.84
C THR A 360 10.48 -21.32 -3.97
N ILE A 361 11.42 -22.12 -4.46
CA ILE A 361 11.92 -23.29 -3.75
C ILE A 361 13.46 -23.27 -3.78
N VAL A 362 14.08 -23.49 -2.62
CA VAL A 362 15.51 -23.81 -2.52
C VAL A 362 15.66 -25.30 -2.32
N LEU A 363 16.35 -25.96 -3.25
CA LEU A 363 16.78 -27.34 -3.14
C LEU A 363 18.22 -27.35 -2.63
N ASP A 364 18.38 -27.68 -1.34
CA ASP A 364 19.68 -27.69 -0.68
C ASP A 364 20.35 -29.06 -0.88
N SER A 365 21.65 -29.05 -1.20
CA SER A 365 22.51 -30.23 -1.26
C SER A 365 22.06 -31.32 -2.24
N MET A 366 22.00 -30.98 -3.53
CA MET A 366 21.75 -31.93 -4.61
C MET A 366 23.01 -32.74 -4.95
N ASP A 367 22.85 -33.90 -5.60
CA ASP A 367 23.98 -34.65 -6.14
C ASP A 367 24.25 -34.25 -7.59
N THR A 368 23.19 -33.94 -8.35
CA THR A 368 23.25 -33.56 -9.77
C THR A 368 22.22 -32.47 -10.11
N PRO A 369 22.49 -31.58 -11.09
CA PRO A 369 21.50 -30.59 -11.56
C PRO A 369 20.17 -31.21 -12.05
N GLU A 370 20.21 -32.44 -12.55
CA GLU A 370 19.06 -33.22 -13.00
C GLU A 370 18.07 -33.54 -11.85
N ASP A 371 18.53 -33.51 -10.60
CA ASP A 371 17.66 -33.61 -9.42
C ASP A 371 16.60 -32.50 -9.39
N ALA A 372 17.00 -31.27 -9.77
CA ALA A 372 16.10 -30.13 -9.84
C ALA A 372 15.04 -30.31 -10.93
N ALA A 373 15.42 -30.87 -12.08
CA ALA A 373 14.49 -31.17 -13.17
C ALA A 373 13.42 -32.18 -12.73
N ARG A 374 13.83 -33.26 -12.07
CA ARG A 374 12.89 -34.28 -11.55
C ARG A 374 11.91 -33.71 -10.54
N ILE A 375 12.37 -32.81 -9.67
CA ILE A 375 11.49 -32.15 -8.70
C ILE A 375 10.55 -31.17 -9.41
N ALA A 376 11.02 -30.44 -10.42
CA ALA A 376 10.19 -29.55 -11.22
C ALA A 376 9.08 -30.30 -11.97
N GLU A 377 9.40 -31.43 -12.63
CA GLU A 377 8.40 -32.30 -13.28
C GLU A 377 7.36 -32.81 -12.28
N LYS A 378 7.83 -33.33 -11.12
CA LYS A 378 6.94 -33.78 -10.04
C LYS A 378 6.00 -32.66 -9.56
N ILE A 379 6.50 -31.42 -9.48
CA ILE A 379 5.68 -30.27 -9.12
C ILE A 379 4.65 -29.99 -10.20
N LEU A 380 5.04 -29.94 -11.47
CA LEU A 380 4.12 -29.70 -12.60
C LEU A 380 2.98 -30.72 -12.63
N ASP A 381 3.29 -32.01 -12.50
CA ASP A 381 2.29 -33.09 -12.47
C ASP A 381 1.33 -32.95 -11.27
N SER A 382 1.87 -32.61 -10.11
CA SER A 382 1.09 -32.40 -8.88
C SER A 382 0.14 -31.20 -9.02
N LEU A 383 0.61 -30.09 -9.61
CA LEU A 383 -0.19 -28.88 -9.82
C LEU A 383 -1.27 -29.10 -10.90
N ALA A 384 -0.97 -29.84 -11.96
CA ALA A 384 -1.91 -30.14 -13.06
C ALA A 384 -3.13 -30.97 -12.62
N THR A 385 -3.05 -31.66 -11.48
CA THR A 385 -4.18 -32.44 -10.94
C THR A 385 -5.37 -31.51 -10.63
N PRO A 386 -6.58 -31.74 -11.17
CA PRO A 386 -7.72 -30.86 -10.94
C PRO A 386 -8.06 -30.68 -9.45
N ILE A 387 -8.40 -29.46 -9.05
CA ILE A 387 -8.87 -29.09 -7.71
C ILE A 387 -10.34 -28.69 -7.78
N GLU A 388 -11.08 -28.97 -6.71
CA GLU A 388 -12.48 -28.54 -6.59
C GLU A 388 -12.51 -27.28 -5.71
N ILE A 389 -12.87 -26.15 -6.29
CA ILE A 389 -13.04 -24.86 -5.58
C ILE A 389 -14.47 -24.41 -5.84
N GLN A 390 -15.23 -24.18 -4.76
CA GLN A 390 -16.64 -23.76 -4.84
C GLN A 390 -17.52 -24.66 -5.74
N GLY A 391 -17.20 -25.96 -5.84
CA GLY A 391 -17.92 -26.94 -6.66
C GLY A 391 -17.52 -26.98 -8.14
N LEU A 392 -16.52 -26.20 -8.57
CA LEU A 392 -15.96 -26.22 -9.92
C LEU A 392 -14.62 -26.96 -9.92
N LYS A 393 -14.40 -27.84 -10.90
CA LYS A 393 -13.12 -28.49 -11.13
C LYS A 393 -12.20 -27.60 -11.97
N LEU A 394 -11.13 -27.09 -11.36
CA LEU A 394 -10.14 -26.24 -11.99
C LEU A 394 -8.84 -27.01 -12.18
N ALA A 395 -8.26 -26.95 -13.38
CA ALA A 395 -6.90 -27.40 -13.65
C ALA A 395 -6.01 -26.16 -13.79
N VAL A 396 -4.91 -26.11 -13.05
CA VAL A 396 -3.95 -25.00 -13.05
C VAL A 396 -2.58 -25.56 -13.40
N SER A 397 -1.88 -24.90 -14.33
CA SER A 397 -0.48 -25.20 -14.65
C SER A 397 0.43 -24.14 -14.01
N ALA A 398 1.73 -24.41 -14.01
CA ALA A 398 2.73 -23.44 -13.58
C ALA A 398 3.88 -23.39 -14.57
N SER A 399 4.51 -22.23 -14.68
CA SER A 399 5.77 -22.04 -15.39
C SER A 399 6.91 -22.02 -14.37
N ILE A 400 7.95 -22.83 -14.58
CA ILE A 400 9.07 -22.99 -13.62
C ILE A 400 10.41 -22.61 -14.25
N GLY A 401 11.19 -21.80 -13.53
CA GLY A 401 12.56 -21.46 -13.88
C GLY A 401 13.54 -22.02 -12.86
N ILE A 402 14.64 -22.61 -13.34
CA ILE A 402 15.63 -23.29 -12.50
C ILE A 402 16.98 -22.61 -12.66
N ALA A 403 17.55 -22.12 -11.57
CA ALA A 403 18.94 -21.64 -11.52
C ALA A 403 19.78 -22.54 -10.62
N THR A 404 20.95 -22.96 -11.11
CA THR A 404 21.88 -23.84 -10.40
C THR A 404 23.15 -23.10 -9.96
N TYR A 405 23.60 -23.40 -8.74
CA TYR A 405 24.92 -23.04 -8.24
C TYR A 405 25.87 -24.23 -8.45
N PRO A 406 27.09 -24.03 -8.99
CA PRO A 406 27.76 -22.73 -9.23
C PRO A 406 27.56 -22.12 -10.63
N ASP A 407 26.76 -22.72 -11.51
CA ASP A 407 26.73 -22.35 -12.94
C ASP A 407 26.20 -20.94 -13.23
N CYS A 408 25.29 -20.42 -12.40
CA CYS A 408 24.58 -19.17 -12.67
C CYS A 408 25.20 -17.96 -11.95
N SER A 409 25.23 -18.00 -10.61
CA SER A 409 25.76 -16.92 -9.77
C SER A 409 26.07 -17.42 -8.36
N GLU A 410 27.04 -16.80 -7.70
CA GLU A 410 27.39 -17.08 -6.30
C GLU A 410 26.63 -16.20 -5.29
N ASN A 411 25.89 -15.19 -5.77
CA ASN A 411 25.11 -14.28 -4.94
C ASN A 411 23.60 -14.58 -5.00
N VAL A 412 22.90 -14.22 -3.92
CA VAL A 412 21.45 -14.44 -3.78
C VAL A 412 20.68 -13.74 -4.91
N ASP A 413 20.98 -12.47 -5.16
CA ASP A 413 20.25 -11.65 -6.15
C ASP A 413 20.42 -12.20 -7.58
N GLY A 414 21.62 -12.64 -7.94
CA GLY A 414 21.89 -13.22 -9.26
C GLY A 414 21.26 -14.59 -9.43
N MET A 415 21.22 -15.43 -8.39
CA MET A 415 20.48 -16.70 -8.44
C MET A 415 18.98 -16.48 -8.62
N MET A 416 18.42 -15.50 -7.90
CA MET A 416 17.02 -15.12 -8.01
C MET A 416 16.68 -14.59 -9.41
N GLN A 417 17.50 -13.66 -9.92
CA GLN A 417 17.32 -13.11 -11.25
C GLN A 417 17.43 -14.18 -12.34
N ALA A 418 18.39 -15.11 -12.22
CA ALA A 418 18.55 -16.21 -13.16
C ALA A 418 17.32 -17.14 -13.17
N ALA A 419 16.78 -17.48 -11.99
CA ALA A 419 15.61 -18.35 -11.88
C ALA A 419 14.35 -17.68 -12.43
N ASP A 420 14.13 -16.41 -12.12
CA ASP A 420 13.02 -15.59 -12.66
C ASP A 420 13.07 -15.52 -14.19
N MET A 421 14.25 -15.26 -14.76
CA MET A 421 14.44 -15.22 -16.21
C MET A 421 14.15 -16.55 -16.90
N ALA A 422 14.56 -17.66 -16.29
CA ALA A 422 14.26 -18.99 -16.82
C ALA A 422 12.76 -19.31 -16.76
N MET A 423 12.08 -18.88 -15.69
CA MET A 423 10.63 -19.06 -15.50
C MET A 423 9.85 -18.29 -16.56
N TYR A 424 10.26 -17.05 -16.83
CA TYR A 424 9.65 -16.26 -17.89
C TYR A 424 9.82 -16.90 -19.27
N GLN A 425 10.99 -17.47 -19.58
CA GLN A 425 11.18 -18.21 -20.83
C GLN A 425 10.23 -19.40 -20.93
N ALA A 426 10.06 -20.16 -19.85
CA ALA A 426 9.11 -21.27 -19.79
C ALA A 426 7.67 -20.81 -20.08
N LYS A 427 7.29 -19.62 -19.58
CA LYS A 427 5.98 -18.99 -19.81
C LYS A 427 5.78 -18.58 -21.28
N SER A 428 6.82 -18.07 -21.93
CA SER A 428 6.76 -17.65 -23.34
C SER A 428 6.73 -18.81 -24.34
N GLU A 429 7.34 -19.96 -24.00
CA GLU A 429 7.48 -21.12 -24.88
C GLU A 429 6.32 -22.13 -24.76
N GLY A 430 5.18 -21.73 -24.16
CA GLY A 430 3.99 -22.58 -24.10
C GLY A 430 3.38 -22.81 -22.71
N ARG A 431 3.98 -22.26 -21.63
CA ARG A 431 3.54 -22.44 -20.24
C ARG A 431 3.54 -23.92 -19.78
N GLY A 432 3.23 -24.19 -18.51
CA GLY A 432 3.12 -25.57 -18.00
C GLY A 432 4.40 -26.42 -18.10
N GLN A 433 5.57 -25.78 -18.14
CA GLN A 433 6.86 -26.44 -18.33
C GLN A 433 7.92 -25.79 -17.45
N TYR A 434 9.10 -26.42 -17.37
CA TYR A 434 10.26 -25.86 -16.69
C TYR A 434 11.39 -25.53 -17.66
N ARG A 435 12.24 -24.58 -17.29
CA ARG A 435 13.47 -24.24 -18.01
C ARG A 435 14.63 -24.00 -17.06
N PHE A 436 15.82 -24.43 -17.46
CA PHE A 436 17.06 -24.04 -16.80
C PHE A 436 17.53 -22.69 -17.30
N PHE A 437 18.12 -21.91 -16.40
CA PHE A 437 18.84 -20.72 -16.77
C PHE A 437 20.04 -21.07 -17.64
N THR A 438 20.23 -20.29 -18.71
CA THR A 438 21.44 -20.35 -19.54
C THR A 438 22.00 -18.95 -19.68
N ALA A 439 23.33 -18.78 -19.74
CA ALA A 439 23.96 -17.45 -19.86
C ALA A 439 23.46 -16.65 -21.09
N ALA A 440 22.97 -17.32 -22.14
CA ALA A 440 22.34 -16.70 -23.30
C ALA A 440 21.02 -15.96 -22.97
N MET A 441 20.34 -16.31 -21.88
CA MET A 441 19.09 -15.67 -21.44
C MET A 441 19.31 -14.24 -20.95
N ASN A 442 20.44 -13.94 -20.28
CA ASN A 442 20.78 -12.57 -19.83
C ASN A 442 20.82 -11.56 -20.98
N GLY A 443 21.33 -11.98 -22.14
CA GLY A 443 21.31 -11.17 -23.35
C GLY A 443 19.90 -10.96 -23.89
N ARG A 444 19.05 -12.00 -23.89
CA ARG A 444 17.69 -11.95 -24.45
C ARG A 444 16.73 -11.09 -23.63
N ALA A 445 16.79 -11.12 -22.29
CA ALA A 445 15.90 -10.29 -21.46
C ALA A 445 16.24 -8.79 -21.56
N ARG A 446 17.54 -8.44 -21.56
CA ARG A 446 17.97 -7.06 -21.84
C ARG A 446 17.61 -6.62 -23.25
N ALA A 447 17.83 -7.48 -24.24
CA ALA A 447 17.43 -7.19 -25.62
C ALA A 447 15.92 -6.98 -25.73
N ARG A 448 15.10 -7.76 -25.01
CA ARG A 448 13.63 -7.61 -24.98
C ARG A 448 13.19 -6.30 -24.35
N LEU A 449 13.74 -5.91 -23.20
CA LEU A 449 13.43 -4.60 -22.58
C LEU A 449 13.81 -3.43 -23.48
N MET A 450 14.97 -3.51 -24.14
CA MET A 450 15.37 -2.51 -25.15
C MET A 450 14.40 -2.52 -26.33
N LEU A 451 13.97 -3.70 -26.79
CA LEU A 451 13.03 -3.85 -27.88
C LEU A 451 11.65 -3.27 -27.55
N GLU A 452 11.16 -3.45 -26.32
CA GLU A 452 9.89 -2.88 -25.85
C GLU A 452 9.90 -1.35 -25.88
N GLU A 453 10.97 -0.75 -25.36
CA GLU A 453 11.13 0.70 -25.37
C GLU A 453 11.27 1.22 -26.81
N SER A 454 12.07 0.55 -27.64
CA SER A 454 12.21 0.86 -29.07
C SER A 454 10.89 0.75 -29.82
N LEU A 455 10.01 -0.22 -29.50
CA LEU A 455 8.69 -0.35 -30.14
C LEU A 455 7.75 0.79 -29.77
N ARG A 456 7.72 1.22 -28.49
CA ARG A 456 6.94 2.39 -28.08
C ARG A 456 7.37 3.65 -28.84
N GLN A 457 8.68 3.82 -29.01
CA GLN A 457 9.23 4.94 -29.77
C GLN A 457 8.88 4.81 -31.26
N ALA A 458 9.06 3.64 -31.87
CA ALA A 458 8.78 3.36 -33.28
C ALA A 458 7.33 3.67 -33.69
N VAL A 459 6.37 3.42 -32.80
CA VAL A 459 4.95 3.78 -33.00
C VAL A 459 4.75 5.31 -33.03
N ALA A 460 5.57 6.07 -32.29
CA ALA A 460 5.50 7.53 -32.27
C ALA A 460 6.27 8.19 -33.43
N THR A 461 7.32 7.54 -33.93
CA THR A 461 8.21 8.05 -34.99
C THR A 461 7.90 7.51 -36.40
N GLU A 462 6.82 6.74 -36.55
CA GLU A 462 6.38 6.16 -37.83
C GLU A 462 7.45 5.27 -38.53
N GLU A 463 8.15 4.44 -37.76
CA GLU A 463 9.21 3.54 -38.26
C GLU A 463 8.69 2.24 -38.91
N PHE A 464 7.37 2.08 -39.00
CA PHE A 464 6.74 0.90 -39.60
C PHE A 464 6.48 1.12 -41.08
N VAL A 465 6.70 0.09 -41.89
CA VAL A 465 6.46 0.08 -43.33
C VAL A 465 5.72 -1.20 -43.74
N LEU A 466 5.00 -1.15 -44.85
CA LEU A 466 4.34 -2.32 -45.42
C LEU A 466 5.12 -2.85 -46.61
N HIS A 467 5.37 -4.15 -46.61
CA HIS A 467 5.83 -4.88 -47.79
C HIS A 467 4.69 -5.76 -48.30
N TYR A 468 4.70 -6.10 -49.57
CA TYR A 468 3.60 -6.75 -50.27
C TYR A 468 4.11 -8.05 -50.88
N GLN A 469 3.52 -9.19 -50.51
CA GLN A 469 3.85 -10.48 -51.10
C GLN A 469 2.76 -10.90 -52.10
N PRO A 470 3.11 -11.22 -53.36
CA PRO A 470 2.11 -11.54 -54.38
C PRO A 470 1.49 -12.91 -54.15
N GLN A 471 0.19 -13.01 -54.45
CA GLN A 471 -0.61 -14.22 -54.47
C GLN A 471 -1.05 -14.50 -55.91
N ILE A 472 -0.77 -15.72 -56.40
CA ILE A 472 -0.93 -16.06 -57.82
C ILE A 472 -2.02 -17.12 -57.99
N MET A 473 -2.93 -16.89 -58.93
CA MET A 473 -3.95 -17.86 -59.34
C MET A 473 -3.29 -19.00 -60.11
N MET A 474 -3.54 -20.23 -59.69
CA MET A 474 -2.95 -21.44 -60.29
C MET A 474 -3.52 -21.75 -61.68
N ARG A 475 -4.78 -21.38 -61.94
CA ARG A 475 -5.48 -21.69 -63.19
C ARG A 475 -4.82 -21.06 -64.42
N ASP A 476 -4.38 -19.81 -64.31
CA ASP A 476 -3.91 -19.01 -65.45
C ASP A 476 -2.68 -18.14 -65.15
N GLY A 477 -2.11 -18.24 -63.95
CA GLY A 477 -0.93 -17.46 -63.56
C GLY A 477 -1.22 -15.98 -63.33
N THR A 478 -2.49 -15.57 -63.25
CA THR A 478 -2.83 -14.17 -62.97
C THR A 478 -2.59 -13.81 -61.51
N LEU A 479 -2.27 -12.54 -61.28
CA LEU A 479 -2.10 -12.00 -59.93
C LEU A 479 -3.48 -11.85 -59.28
N ARG A 480 -3.72 -12.60 -58.20
CA ARG A 480 -4.91 -12.48 -57.35
C ARG A 480 -4.88 -11.17 -56.55
N GLY A 481 -3.72 -10.88 -55.98
CA GLY A 481 -3.57 -9.82 -55.01
C GLY A 481 -2.21 -9.83 -54.31
N PHE A 482 -2.11 -9.03 -53.27
CA PHE A 482 -0.95 -9.03 -52.39
C PHE A 482 -1.36 -9.14 -50.93
N GLU A 483 -0.60 -9.92 -50.17
CA GLU A 483 -0.65 -9.87 -48.72
C GLU A 483 0.24 -8.72 -48.22
N ALA A 484 -0.35 -7.81 -47.46
CA ALA A 484 0.36 -6.70 -46.83
C ALA A 484 0.97 -7.17 -45.49
N LEU A 485 2.30 -7.17 -45.47
CA LEU A 485 3.10 -7.69 -44.39
C LEU A 485 3.82 -6.54 -43.68
N LEU A 486 3.50 -6.35 -42.40
CA LEU A 486 4.12 -5.33 -41.55
C LEU A 486 5.63 -5.58 -41.45
N ARG A 487 6.41 -4.52 -41.55
CA ARG A 487 7.87 -4.53 -41.34
C ARG A 487 8.26 -3.38 -40.45
N TRP A 488 9.25 -3.60 -39.59
CA TRP A 488 9.82 -2.55 -38.75
C TRP A 488 11.20 -2.18 -39.25
N GLN A 489 11.35 -0.92 -39.66
CA GLN A 489 12.62 -0.38 -40.12
C GLN A 489 13.35 0.28 -38.95
N HIS A 490 14.06 -0.53 -38.17
CA HIS A 490 14.77 -0.05 -36.99
C HIS A 490 16.08 0.65 -37.40
N HIS A 491 16.29 1.85 -36.85
CA HIS A 491 17.43 2.72 -37.17
C HIS A 491 18.81 2.06 -37.06
N GLN A 492 19.01 1.15 -36.10
CA GLN A 492 20.29 0.47 -35.87
C GLN A 492 20.33 -0.96 -36.40
N ALA A 493 19.19 -1.65 -36.42
CA ALA A 493 19.12 -3.09 -36.72
C ALA A 493 18.65 -3.36 -38.16
N GLY A 494 18.26 -2.33 -38.90
CA GLY A 494 17.67 -2.48 -40.22
C GLY A 494 16.27 -3.07 -40.15
N LEU A 495 15.92 -3.91 -41.13
CA LEU A 495 14.59 -4.51 -41.23
C LEU A 495 14.45 -5.66 -40.21
N VAL A 496 13.61 -5.47 -39.20
CA VAL A 496 13.34 -6.47 -38.16
C VAL A 496 12.19 -7.38 -38.59
N SER A 497 12.33 -8.69 -38.36
CA SER A 497 11.32 -9.71 -38.71
C SER A 497 10.06 -9.61 -37.82
N PRO A 498 8.85 -9.74 -38.39
CA PRO A 498 7.58 -9.71 -37.64
C PRO A 498 7.52 -10.68 -36.46
N GLY A 499 8.06 -11.89 -36.61
CA GLY A 499 8.06 -12.89 -35.55
C GLY A 499 8.81 -12.47 -34.28
N ILE A 500 9.66 -11.43 -34.35
CA ILE A 500 10.38 -10.89 -33.19
C ILE A 500 9.56 -9.83 -32.46
N PHE A 501 8.81 -8.99 -33.18
CA PHE A 501 8.20 -7.79 -32.60
C PHE A 501 6.66 -7.80 -32.54
N VAL A 502 5.98 -8.56 -33.41
CA VAL A 502 4.51 -8.66 -33.40
C VAL A 502 3.98 -9.26 -32.08
N PRO A 503 4.54 -10.37 -31.55
CA PRO A 503 4.10 -10.88 -30.24
C PRO A 503 4.23 -9.85 -29.12
N LEU A 504 5.27 -9.01 -29.19
CA LEU A 504 5.51 -7.96 -28.21
C LEU A 504 4.53 -6.79 -28.33
N LEU A 505 4.18 -6.41 -29.56
CA LEU A 505 3.11 -5.44 -29.83
C LEU A 505 1.76 -5.94 -29.32
N GLU A 506 1.48 -7.23 -29.48
CA GLU A 506 0.28 -7.86 -28.95
C GLU A 506 0.26 -7.79 -27.44
N GLU A 507 1.29 -8.30 -26.75
CA GLU A 507 1.38 -8.31 -25.29
C GLU A 507 1.19 -6.92 -24.68
N THR A 508 1.90 -5.92 -25.21
CA THR A 508 1.87 -4.52 -24.75
C THR A 508 0.59 -3.77 -25.15
N GLY A 509 -0.23 -4.33 -26.04
CA GLY A 509 -1.46 -3.71 -26.53
C GLY A 509 -1.24 -2.63 -27.60
N LEU A 510 0.01 -2.39 -28.04
CA LEU A 510 0.33 -1.45 -29.11
C LEU A 510 -0.14 -1.93 -30.50
N ILE A 511 -0.40 -3.23 -30.65
CA ILE A 511 -0.86 -3.83 -31.91
C ILE A 511 -2.17 -3.23 -32.42
N THR A 512 -3.04 -2.74 -31.54
CA THR A 512 -4.33 -2.15 -31.92
C THR A 512 -4.13 -0.84 -32.67
N ARG A 513 -3.27 0.04 -32.15
CA ARG A 513 -2.92 1.31 -32.78
C ARG A 513 -2.20 1.11 -34.12
N ILE A 514 -1.23 0.20 -34.17
CA ILE A 514 -0.53 -0.11 -35.44
C ILE A 514 -1.50 -0.75 -36.43
N GLY A 515 -2.36 -1.64 -35.97
CA GLY A 515 -3.31 -2.34 -36.81
C GLY A 515 -4.30 -1.42 -37.51
N SER A 516 -4.83 -0.40 -36.83
CA SER A 516 -5.63 0.64 -37.47
C SER A 516 -4.85 1.36 -38.58
N TRP A 517 -3.58 1.70 -38.31
CA TRP A 517 -2.69 2.30 -39.31
C TRP A 517 -2.38 1.37 -40.48
N VAL A 518 -2.24 0.05 -40.25
CA VAL A 518 -2.03 -0.95 -41.30
C VAL A 518 -3.23 -0.96 -42.26
N ILE A 519 -4.46 -1.06 -41.72
CA ILE A 519 -5.68 -1.09 -42.55
C ILE A 519 -5.82 0.22 -43.35
N GLU A 520 -5.57 1.37 -42.71
CA GLU A 520 -5.59 2.68 -43.38
C GLU A 520 -4.57 2.73 -44.54
N LYS A 521 -3.33 2.30 -44.29
CA LYS A 521 -2.28 2.28 -45.32
C LYS A 521 -2.61 1.33 -46.47
N ILE A 522 -3.20 0.17 -46.19
CA ILE A 522 -3.65 -0.78 -47.22
C ILE A 522 -4.76 -0.14 -48.06
N CYS A 523 -5.75 0.49 -47.43
CA CYS A 523 -6.83 1.17 -48.15
C CYS A 523 -6.28 2.30 -49.03
N HIS A 524 -5.41 3.14 -48.48
CA HIS A 524 -4.74 4.19 -49.22
C HIS A 524 -3.94 3.62 -50.41
N GLN A 525 -3.14 2.56 -50.19
CA GLN A 525 -2.33 1.95 -51.24
C GLN A 525 -3.19 1.31 -52.33
N ARG A 526 -4.27 0.61 -51.97
CA ARG A 526 -5.20 0.01 -52.95
C ARG A 526 -5.79 1.04 -53.89
N ARG A 527 -6.13 2.22 -53.36
CA ARG A 527 -6.65 3.35 -54.13
C ARG A 527 -5.61 3.86 -55.13
N LEU A 528 -4.36 4.03 -54.69
CA LEU A 528 -3.26 4.44 -55.58
C LEU A 528 -3.03 3.41 -56.70
N TRP A 529 -3.14 2.14 -56.36
CA TRP A 529 -3.00 1.00 -57.29
C TRP A 529 -4.20 0.78 -58.22
N GLY A 530 -5.27 1.56 -58.10
CA GLY A 530 -6.47 1.43 -58.92
C GLY A 530 -6.26 1.58 -60.43
N ASN A 531 -5.21 2.28 -60.86
CA ASN A 531 -4.86 2.45 -62.28
C ASN A 531 -3.77 1.47 -62.77
N THR A 532 -3.04 0.84 -61.83
CA THR A 532 -1.92 -0.06 -62.14
C THR A 532 -2.40 -1.50 -62.25
N PHE A 533 -3.29 -1.90 -61.35
CA PHE A 533 -3.81 -3.26 -61.26
C PHE A 533 -5.32 -3.31 -61.54
N PRO A 534 -5.85 -4.48 -61.92
CA PRO A 534 -7.28 -4.69 -62.14
C PRO A 534 -8.14 -4.27 -60.94
N GLN A 535 -9.42 -3.93 -61.19
CA GLN A 535 -10.33 -3.50 -60.12
C GLN A 535 -10.67 -4.61 -59.12
N ASP A 536 -10.59 -5.86 -59.53
CA ASP A 536 -10.86 -7.06 -58.72
C ASP A 536 -9.65 -7.52 -57.89
N MET A 537 -8.47 -6.90 -58.06
CA MET A 537 -7.30 -7.23 -57.24
C MET A 537 -7.56 -6.95 -55.76
N VAL A 538 -7.22 -7.93 -54.93
CA VAL A 538 -7.40 -7.93 -53.47
C VAL A 538 -6.11 -7.52 -52.77
N LEU A 539 -6.21 -6.76 -51.67
CA LEU A 539 -5.13 -6.63 -50.69
C LEU A 539 -5.55 -7.26 -49.37
N SER A 540 -4.70 -8.14 -48.86
CA SER A 540 -4.96 -8.86 -47.62
C SER A 540 -4.23 -8.23 -46.43
N ALA A 541 -4.91 -8.12 -45.30
CA ALA A 541 -4.42 -7.53 -44.07
C ALA A 541 -4.55 -8.51 -42.90
N ASN A 542 -3.43 -8.80 -42.24
CA ASN A 542 -3.41 -9.62 -41.05
C ASN A 542 -4.02 -8.90 -39.84
N LEU A 543 -4.92 -9.58 -39.12
CA LEU A 543 -5.53 -9.11 -37.88
C LEU A 543 -5.08 -9.96 -36.69
N SER A 544 -4.58 -9.28 -35.64
CA SER A 544 -4.32 -9.94 -34.36
C SER A 544 -5.60 -10.32 -33.64
N ALA A 545 -5.52 -11.35 -32.78
CA ALA A 545 -6.63 -11.78 -31.91
C ALA A 545 -7.20 -10.62 -31.06
N ARG A 546 -6.33 -9.73 -30.58
CA ARG A 546 -6.73 -8.57 -29.77
C ARG A 546 -7.52 -7.53 -30.57
N GLN A 547 -7.15 -7.27 -31.82
CA GLN A 547 -7.89 -6.36 -32.70
C GLN A 547 -9.24 -6.94 -33.08
N PHE A 548 -9.27 -8.23 -33.38
CA PHE A 548 -10.50 -8.91 -33.80
C PHE A 548 -11.58 -8.90 -32.71
N GLY A 549 -11.19 -8.91 -31.43
CA GLY A 549 -12.11 -8.76 -30.30
C GLY A 549 -12.54 -7.32 -29.98
N GLN A 550 -12.11 -6.30 -30.73
CA GLN A 550 -12.53 -4.91 -30.50
C GLN A 550 -13.91 -4.65 -31.11
N SER A 551 -14.77 -3.98 -30.33
CA SER A 551 -16.14 -3.67 -30.75
C SER A 551 -16.18 -2.69 -31.93
N GLU A 552 -15.17 -1.81 -32.02
CA GLU A 552 -15.08 -0.71 -32.97
C GLU A 552 -14.43 -1.10 -34.31
N LEU A 553 -13.92 -2.33 -34.45
CA LEU A 553 -13.21 -2.78 -35.66
C LEU A 553 -14.07 -2.63 -36.91
N VAL A 554 -15.33 -3.05 -36.84
CA VAL A 554 -16.27 -3.01 -37.97
C VAL A 554 -16.49 -1.56 -38.43
N ASP A 555 -16.72 -0.65 -37.48
CA ASP A 555 -16.95 0.76 -37.77
C ASP A 555 -15.70 1.40 -38.38
N LEU A 556 -14.51 1.09 -37.87
CA LEU A 556 -13.23 1.55 -38.41
C LEU A 556 -13.03 1.11 -39.86
N VAL A 557 -13.22 -0.18 -40.15
CA VAL A 557 -13.05 -0.72 -41.51
C VAL A 557 -14.03 -0.04 -42.48
N PHE A 558 -15.29 0.15 -42.06
CA PHE A 558 -16.28 0.81 -42.92
C PHE A 558 -15.97 2.28 -43.17
N GLN A 559 -15.53 2.99 -42.14
CA GLN A 559 -15.08 4.37 -42.28
C GLN A 559 -13.93 4.48 -43.28
N LEU A 560 -12.90 3.65 -43.17
CA LEU A 560 -11.73 3.68 -44.06
C LEU A 560 -12.09 3.32 -45.51
N LEU A 561 -12.96 2.32 -45.71
CA LEU A 561 -13.44 1.98 -47.06
C LEU A 561 -14.20 3.14 -47.70
N ASP A 562 -15.08 3.80 -46.95
CA ASP A 562 -15.88 4.93 -47.44
C ASP A 562 -14.98 6.17 -47.70
N GLU A 563 -14.03 6.48 -46.80
CA GLU A 563 -13.06 7.58 -46.95
C GLU A 563 -12.17 7.41 -48.19
N HIS A 564 -11.66 6.19 -48.41
CA HIS A 564 -10.81 5.88 -49.56
C HIS A 564 -11.59 5.53 -50.83
N GLN A 565 -12.92 5.48 -50.79
CA GLN A 565 -13.80 5.13 -51.92
C GLN A 565 -13.46 3.78 -52.54
N LEU A 566 -13.16 2.80 -51.69
CA LEU A 566 -12.85 1.44 -52.11
C LEU A 566 -14.09 0.56 -52.12
N PHE A 567 -14.12 -0.40 -53.04
CA PHE A 567 -15.10 -1.46 -52.96
C PHE A 567 -14.66 -2.45 -51.87
N ALA A 568 -15.61 -2.86 -51.02
CA ALA A 568 -15.31 -3.70 -49.87
C ALA A 568 -14.61 -5.03 -50.25
N HIS A 569 -14.92 -5.60 -51.41
CA HIS A 569 -14.33 -6.86 -51.88
C HIS A 569 -12.84 -6.75 -52.26
N GLN A 570 -12.30 -5.53 -52.33
CA GLN A 570 -10.88 -5.28 -52.60
C GLN A 570 -10.01 -5.40 -51.34
N LEU A 571 -10.62 -5.49 -50.16
CA LEU A 571 -9.96 -5.71 -48.89
C LEU A 571 -10.29 -7.11 -48.39
N GLU A 572 -9.26 -7.86 -48.04
CA GLU A 572 -9.38 -9.15 -47.36
C GLU A 572 -8.74 -9.05 -45.98
N LEU A 573 -9.45 -9.53 -44.96
CA LEU A 573 -8.97 -9.55 -43.58
C LEU A 573 -8.62 -10.98 -43.22
N GLU A 574 -7.37 -11.20 -42.83
CA GLU A 574 -6.83 -12.51 -42.47
C GLU A 574 -6.84 -12.66 -40.95
N VAL A 575 -7.48 -13.72 -40.46
CA VAL A 575 -7.60 -14.02 -39.03
C VAL A 575 -7.12 -15.43 -38.77
N THR A 576 -6.30 -15.61 -37.75
CA THR A 576 -5.82 -16.95 -37.40
C THR A 576 -6.94 -17.81 -36.83
N GLU A 577 -6.85 -19.12 -37.05
CA GLU A 577 -7.81 -20.11 -36.52
C GLU A 577 -8.02 -19.94 -35.00
N SER A 578 -6.94 -19.75 -34.24
CA SER A 578 -7.00 -19.58 -32.78
C SER A 578 -7.76 -18.32 -32.36
N SER A 579 -7.73 -17.25 -33.17
CA SER A 579 -8.44 -16.00 -32.88
C SER A 579 -9.96 -16.18 -32.94
N LEU A 580 -10.45 -16.97 -33.89
CA LEU A 580 -11.88 -17.26 -34.07
C LEU A 580 -12.46 -18.14 -32.94
N MET A 581 -11.62 -18.97 -32.33
CA MET A 581 -12.06 -19.96 -31.34
C MET A 581 -12.17 -19.41 -29.91
N ASN A 582 -11.63 -18.21 -29.65
CA ASN A 582 -11.66 -17.60 -28.31
C ASN A 582 -13.07 -17.16 -27.87
N ASP A 583 -13.85 -16.56 -28.77
CA ASP A 583 -15.24 -16.15 -28.54
C ASP A 583 -16.05 -16.32 -29.83
N ILE A 584 -16.72 -17.47 -29.95
CA ILE A 584 -17.39 -17.89 -31.19
C ILE A 584 -18.58 -16.99 -31.52
N GLU A 585 -19.41 -16.64 -30.54
CA GLU A 585 -20.62 -15.82 -30.77
C GLU A 585 -20.26 -14.38 -31.16
N HIS A 586 -19.22 -13.82 -30.55
CA HIS A 586 -18.71 -12.51 -30.96
C HIS A 586 -18.07 -12.58 -32.35
N SER A 587 -17.21 -13.57 -32.59
CA SER A 587 -16.53 -13.77 -33.88
C SER A 587 -17.53 -13.88 -35.03
N GLN A 588 -18.59 -14.68 -34.86
CA GLN A 588 -19.65 -14.81 -35.86
C GLN A 588 -20.32 -13.47 -36.18
N ARG A 589 -20.63 -12.66 -35.16
CA ARG A 589 -21.25 -11.33 -35.36
C ARG A 589 -20.33 -10.39 -36.14
N VAL A 590 -19.04 -10.35 -35.79
CA VAL A 590 -18.04 -9.50 -36.46
C VAL A 590 -17.88 -9.94 -37.93
N LEU A 591 -17.71 -11.23 -38.19
CA LEU A 591 -17.58 -11.77 -39.55
C LEU A 591 -18.82 -11.46 -40.40
N GLN A 592 -20.02 -11.72 -39.87
CA GLN A 592 -21.27 -11.41 -40.58
C GLN A 592 -21.41 -9.92 -40.89
N ALA A 593 -21.01 -9.05 -39.95
CA ALA A 593 -21.07 -7.61 -40.17
C ALA A 593 -20.13 -7.17 -41.31
N LEU A 594 -18.86 -7.59 -41.26
CA LEU A 594 -17.86 -7.27 -42.29
C LEU A 594 -18.27 -7.80 -43.67
N ARG A 595 -18.72 -9.06 -43.73
CA ARG A 595 -19.16 -9.70 -44.97
C ARG A 595 -20.40 -9.05 -45.57
N LYS A 596 -21.35 -8.58 -44.74
CA LYS A 596 -22.56 -7.89 -45.21
C LYS A 596 -22.24 -6.59 -45.99
N LYS A 597 -21.12 -5.93 -45.68
CA LYS A 597 -20.61 -4.78 -46.45
C LYS A 597 -19.81 -5.22 -47.69
N GLY A 598 -19.37 -6.47 -47.73
CA GLY A 598 -18.68 -7.10 -48.85
C GLY A 598 -17.16 -7.27 -48.64
N VAL A 599 -16.67 -7.13 -47.41
CA VAL A 599 -15.25 -7.37 -47.07
C VAL A 599 -14.97 -8.86 -47.11
N ARG A 600 -13.86 -9.28 -47.73
CA ARG A 600 -13.46 -10.68 -47.80
C ARG A 600 -12.82 -11.12 -46.48
N ILE A 601 -13.06 -12.36 -46.08
CA ILE A 601 -12.47 -12.94 -44.88
C ILE A 601 -11.65 -14.17 -45.24
N ALA A 602 -10.39 -14.19 -44.81
CA ALA A 602 -9.51 -15.34 -44.91
C ALA A 602 -9.22 -15.93 -43.52
N ILE A 603 -9.23 -17.25 -43.41
CA ILE A 603 -8.66 -17.94 -42.24
C ILE A 603 -7.20 -18.26 -42.52
N ASP A 604 -6.33 -17.79 -41.63
CA ASP A 604 -4.89 -17.99 -41.68
C ASP A 604 -4.41 -19.09 -40.71
N ASP A 605 -3.22 -19.64 -40.97
CA ASP A 605 -2.55 -20.71 -40.23
C ASP A 605 -3.39 -21.99 -40.04
N PHE A 606 -4.29 -22.31 -40.98
CA PHE A 606 -5.30 -23.36 -40.79
C PHE A 606 -4.67 -24.76 -40.67
N GLY A 607 -5.09 -25.52 -39.64
CA GLY A 607 -4.64 -26.89 -39.39
C GLY A 607 -3.52 -27.02 -38.35
N THR A 608 -2.99 -25.90 -37.85
CA THR A 608 -2.01 -25.88 -36.75
C THR A 608 -2.68 -25.90 -35.36
N GLY A 609 -4.00 -25.68 -35.29
CA GLY A 609 -4.80 -25.63 -34.06
C GLY A 609 -5.78 -26.80 -33.86
N TYR A 610 -6.61 -26.72 -32.81
CA TYR A 610 -7.69 -27.67 -32.54
C TYR A 610 -8.93 -27.31 -33.36
N SER A 611 -8.92 -27.62 -34.67
CA SER A 611 -10.06 -27.33 -35.52
C SER A 611 -11.23 -28.27 -35.22
N SER A 612 -12.39 -27.73 -34.87
CA SER A 612 -13.64 -28.47 -35.03
C SER A 612 -14.22 -28.10 -36.39
N LEU A 613 -14.19 -29.05 -37.33
CA LEU A 613 -14.87 -28.96 -38.64
C LEU A 613 -16.33 -28.46 -38.52
N ALA A 614 -16.96 -28.70 -37.36
CA ALA A 614 -18.29 -28.22 -37.04
C ALA A 614 -18.41 -26.68 -37.04
N TYR A 615 -17.36 -25.95 -36.67
CA TYR A 615 -17.36 -24.48 -36.64
C TYR A 615 -17.01 -23.86 -37.98
N LEU A 616 -16.17 -24.51 -38.78
CA LEU A 616 -15.89 -24.03 -40.14
C LEU A 616 -17.18 -23.95 -40.98
N ARG A 617 -18.13 -24.87 -40.75
CA ARG A 617 -19.46 -24.83 -41.36
C ARG A 617 -20.30 -23.61 -40.95
N GLN A 618 -20.02 -23.02 -39.80
CA GLN A 618 -20.79 -21.89 -39.26
C GLN A 618 -20.15 -20.55 -39.60
N PHE A 619 -18.85 -20.52 -39.89
CA PHE A 619 -18.16 -19.32 -40.29
C PHE A 619 -18.33 -19.08 -41.78
N GLU A 620 -18.83 -17.90 -42.11
CA GLU A 620 -18.96 -17.42 -43.47
C GLU A 620 -17.63 -16.82 -43.91
N ILE A 621 -16.78 -17.64 -44.51
CA ILE A 621 -15.43 -17.27 -44.97
C ILE A 621 -15.33 -17.37 -46.50
N ASP A 622 -14.37 -16.67 -47.08
CA ASP A 622 -14.16 -16.63 -48.53
C ASP A 622 -12.86 -17.33 -48.93
N THR A 623 -11.87 -17.32 -48.03
CA THR A 623 -10.53 -17.85 -48.30
C THR A 623 -10.01 -18.69 -47.12
N LEU A 624 -9.31 -19.78 -47.41
CA LEU A 624 -8.61 -20.62 -46.44
C LEU A 624 -7.13 -20.71 -46.84
N LYS A 625 -6.24 -20.25 -45.95
CA LYS A 625 -4.79 -20.29 -46.16
C LYS A 625 -4.20 -21.51 -45.45
N ILE A 626 -3.47 -22.33 -46.20
CA ILE A 626 -2.78 -23.52 -45.69
C ILE A 626 -1.39 -23.10 -45.22
N ASP A 627 -1.10 -23.31 -43.94
CA ASP A 627 0.17 -22.92 -43.34
C ASP A 627 1.39 -23.55 -44.05
N ARG A 628 2.46 -22.77 -44.13
CA ARG A 628 3.72 -23.15 -44.77
C ARG A 628 4.34 -24.44 -44.20
N THR A 629 4.09 -24.79 -42.93
CA THR A 629 4.71 -25.99 -42.33
C THR A 629 4.20 -27.27 -42.97
N PHE A 630 2.94 -27.30 -43.41
CA PHE A 630 2.39 -28.42 -44.18
C PHE A 630 2.99 -28.48 -45.58
N ILE A 631 3.09 -27.34 -46.27
CA ILE A 631 3.62 -27.25 -47.64
C ILE A 631 5.12 -27.63 -47.69
N ALA A 632 5.90 -27.18 -46.71
CA ALA A 632 7.32 -27.50 -46.60
C ALA A 632 7.57 -29.02 -46.47
N ASN A 633 6.71 -29.73 -45.74
CA ASN A 633 6.88 -31.15 -45.46
C ASN A 633 6.10 -32.09 -46.40
N ALA A 634 5.15 -31.57 -47.18
CA ALA A 634 4.22 -32.38 -47.99
C ALA A 634 4.90 -33.37 -48.94
N LEU A 635 6.02 -33.00 -49.56
CA LEU A 635 6.73 -33.88 -50.49
C LEU A 635 7.51 -35.02 -49.81
N VAL A 636 7.72 -34.94 -48.49
CA VAL A 636 8.51 -35.90 -47.70
C VAL A 636 7.62 -36.73 -46.78
N SER A 637 6.57 -36.12 -46.23
CA SER A 637 5.66 -36.69 -45.26
C SER A 637 4.32 -37.04 -45.92
N PRO A 638 3.99 -38.34 -46.09
CA PRO A 638 2.71 -38.73 -46.68
C PRO A 638 1.51 -38.32 -45.82
N LYS A 639 1.73 -38.07 -44.52
CA LYS A 639 0.68 -37.57 -43.63
C LYS A 639 0.37 -36.10 -43.91
N ASP A 640 1.39 -35.27 -44.06
CA ASP A 640 1.19 -33.84 -44.33
C ASP A 640 0.60 -33.63 -45.73
N ALA A 641 1.04 -34.42 -46.72
CA ALA A 641 0.42 -34.46 -48.04
C ALA A 641 -1.09 -34.78 -47.97
N ALA A 642 -1.46 -35.83 -47.22
CA ALA A 642 -2.86 -36.23 -47.07
C ALA A 642 -3.71 -35.16 -46.36
N ILE A 643 -3.13 -34.42 -45.41
CA ILE A 643 -3.81 -33.31 -44.74
C ILE A 643 -4.09 -32.19 -45.75
N VAL A 644 -3.09 -31.76 -46.52
CA VAL A 644 -3.25 -30.71 -47.54
C VAL A 644 -4.27 -31.11 -48.60
N GLU A 645 -4.22 -32.34 -49.11
CA GLU A 645 -5.21 -32.87 -50.07
C GLU A 645 -6.63 -32.84 -49.50
N ALA A 646 -6.80 -33.23 -48.23
CA ALA A 646 -8.08 -33.19 -47.55
C ALA A 646 -8.58 -31.74 -47.34
N LEU A 647 -7.69 -30.80 -47.02
CA LEU A 647 -8.02 -29.39 -46.87
C LEU A 647 -8.47 -28.77 -48.19
N VAL A 648 -7.75 -29.04 -49.29
CA VAL A 648 -8.14 -28.57 -50.63
C VAL A 648 -9.53 -29.10 -50.99
N ALA A 649 -9.76 -30.40 -50.85
CA ALA A 649 -11.06 -31.01 -51.15
C ALA A 649 -12.21 -30.50 -50.26
N LEU A 650 -11.94 -30.23 -48.99
CA LEU A 650 -12.91 -29.68 -48.04
C LEU A 650 -13.31 -28.26 -48.44
N SER A 651 -12.33 -27.40 -48.74
CA SER A 651 -12.58 -26.01 -49.10
C SER A 651 -13.41 -25.90 -50.38
N HIS A 652 -13.12 -26.71 -51.39
CA HIS A 652 -13.96 -26.80 -52.60
C HIS A 652 -15.38 -27.27 -52.31
N SER A 653 -15.56 -28.19 -51.34
CA SER A 653 -16.88 -28.64 -50.91
C SER A 653 -17.68 -27.56 -50.17
N LEU A 654 -17.00 -26.55 -49.62
CA LEU A 654 -17.58 -25.42 -48.89
C LEU A 654 -17.65 -24.13 -49.73
N ASP A 655 -17.24 -24.18 -50.99
CA ASP A 655 -17.15 -23.02 -51.90
C ASP A 655 -16.21 -21.92 -51.36
N VAL A 656 -15.09 -22.35 -50.77
CA VAL A 656 -14.04 -21.49 -50.19
C VAL A 656 -12.76 -21.61 -51.04
N GLU A 657 -12.15 -20.48 -51.37
CA GLU A 657 -10.90 -20.42 -52.14
C GLU A 657 -9.70 -20.82 -51.28
N VAL A 658 -8.78 -21.64 -51.82
CA VAL A 658 -7.60 -22.11 -51.07
C VAL A 658 -6.33 -21.42 -51.53
N VAL A 659 -5.59 -20.87 -50.57
CA VAL A 659 -4.24 -20.32 -50.77
C VAL A 659 -3.21 -21.22 -50.08
N ALA A 660 -2.27 -21.79 -50.81
CA ALA A 660 -1.14 -22.51 -50.24
C ALA A 660 0.04 -21.56 -49.99
N GLU A 661 0.51 -21.49 -48.74
CA GLU A 661 1.60 -20.61 -48.35
C GLU A 661 2.96 -21.29 -48.33
N GLY A 662 4.02 -20.50 -48.45
CA GLY A 662 5.39 -21.00 -48.32
C GLY A 662 5.82 -21.90 -49.48
N VAL A 663 5.31 -21.68 -50.69
CA VAL A 663 5.79 -22.39 -51.88
C VAL A 663 7.19 -21.87 -52.24
N GLU A 664 8.20 -22.72 -52.10
CA GLU A 664 9.60 -22.39 -52.31
C GLU A 664 10.22 -23.09 -53.52
N THR A 665 9.67 -24.24 -53.94
CA THR A 665 10.23 -25.04 -55.05
C THR A 665 9.21 -25.31 -56.16
N THR A 666 9.71 -25.56 -57.37
CA THR A 666 8.87 -25.90 -58.53
C THR A 666 8.19 -27.27 -58.37
N GLU A 667 8.78 -28.21 -57.63
CA GLU A 667 8.16 -29.49 -57.32
C GLU A 667 6.94 -29.31 -56.41
N GLN A 668 7.01 -28.43 -55.41
CA GLN A 668 5.86 -28.09 -54.56
C GLN A 668 4.74 -27.46 -55.39
N LEU A 669 5.09 -26.54 -56.29
CA LEU A 669 4.14 -25.92 -57.21
C LEU A 669 3.43 -26.95 -58.09
N GLN A 670 4.18 -27.85 -58.73
CA GLN A 670 3.61 -28.89 -59.59
C GLN A 670 2.69 -29.84 -58.83
N TRP A 671 3.07 -30.21 -57.61
CA TRP A 671 2.22 -31.05 -56.76
C TRP A 671 0.93 -30.31 -56.35
N LEU A 672 1.02 -29.04 -55.97
CA LEU A 672 -0.15 -28.19 -55.67
C LEU A 672 -1.08 -28.02 -56.88
N GLN A 673 -0.53 -27.96 -58.10
CA GLN A 673 -1.32 -27.96 -59.34
C GLN A 673 -2.06 -29.28 -59.55
N GLN A 674 -1.44 -30.41 -59.24
CA GLN A 674 -2.05 -31.74 -59.41
C GLN A 674 -3.23 -31.97 -58.47
N ILE A 675 -3.12 -31.50 -57.23
CA ILE A 675 -4.20 -31.62 -56.23
C ILE A 675 -5.30 -30.57 -56.43
N GLY A 676 -5.11 -29.61 -57.34
CA GLY A 676 -6.11 -28.61 -57.70
C GLY A 676 -6.18 -27.40 -56.76
N CYS A 677 -5.08 -27.01 -56.11
CA CYS A 677 -5.05 -25.80 -55.29
C CYS A 677 -5.33 -24.53 -56.13
N ASP A 678 -6.12 -23.58 -55.60
CA ASP A 678 -6.60 -22.42 -56.36
C ASP A 678 -5.55 -21.32 -56.49
N CYS A 679 -4.86 -21.02 -55.38
CA CYS A 679 -3.91 -19.92 -55.26
C CYS A 679 -2.63 -20.35 -54.53
N VAL A 680 -1.52 -19.72 -54.88
CA VAL A 680 -0.22 -19.97 -54.25
C VAL A 680 0.50 -18.69 -53.87
N GLN A 681 1.23 -18.77 -52.77
CA GLN A 681 2.09 -17.71 -52.26
C GLN A 681 3.39 -18.31 -51.73
N GLY A 682 4.53 -17.66 -52.02
CA GLY A 682 5.81 -18.13 -51.49
C GLY A 682 7.03 -17.53 -52.17
N PHE A 683 8.21 -17.92 -51.69
CA PHE A 683 9.48 -17.36 -52.14
C PHE A 683 9.87 -17.79 -53.56
N LEU A 684 9.22 -18.82 -54.12
CA LEU A 684 9.36 -19.16 -55.53
C LEU A 684 8.98 -17.97 -56.44
N PHE A 685 7.99 -17.19 -56.04
CA PHE A 685 7.48 -16.06 -56.84
C PHE A 685 8.15 -14.75 -56.47
N ALA A 686 8.10 -14.40 -55.18
CA ALA A 686 8.77 -13.24 -54.62
C ALA A 686 8.77 -13.32 -53.09
N LYS A 687 9.79 -12.72 -52.49
CA LYS A 687 9.73 -12.29 -51.09
C LYS A 687 8.82 -11.06 -50.97
N ALA A 688 8.45 -10.68 -49.76
CA ALA A 688 7.66 -9.47 -49.53
C ALA A 688 8.39 -8.21 -50.07
N LEU A 689 7.78 -7.56 -51.05
CA LEU A 689 8.36 -6.47 -51.84
C LEU A 689 8.01 -5.10 -51.25
N PRO A 690 8.92 -4.11 -51.26
CA PRO A 690 8.55 -2.71 -51.05
C PRO A 690 7.52 -2.22 -52.07
N VAL A 691 6.78 -1.16 -51.75
CA VAL A 691 5.71 -0.59 -52.60
C VAL A 691 6.13 -0.41 -54.06
N LEU A 692 7.30 0.19 -54.32
CA LEU A 692 7.77 0.50 -55.68
C LEU A 692 8.08 -0.74 -56.51
N GLU A 693 8.54 -1.82 -55.87
CA GLU A 693 8.81 -3.09 -56.55
C GLU A 693 7.51 -3.87 -56.76
N ALA A 694 6.59 -3.82 -55.80
CA ALA A 694 5.28 -4.42 -55.92
C ALA A 694 4.47 -3.79 -57.07
N GLU A 695 4.58 -2.47 -57.28
CA GLU A 695 3.96 -1.75 -58.41
C GLU A 695 4.40 -2.24 -59.80
N GLN A 696 5.60 -2.79 -59.88
CA GLN A 696 6.19 -3.28 -61.12
C GLN A 696 5.97 -4.78 -61.33
N TYR A 697 5.32 -5.45 -60.37
CA TYR A 697 5.08 -6.89 -60.44
C TYR A 697 4.12 -7.22 -61.59
N PRO A 698 4.42 -8.24 -62.42
CA PRO A 698 3.59 -8.56 -63.58
C PRO A 698 2.20 -9.04 -63.16
N ALA A 699 1.15 -8.55 -63.83
CA ALA A 699 -0.23 -8.97 -63.59
C ALA A 699 -0.50 -10.43 -64.01
N LYS A 700 0.40 -11.03 -64.81
CA LYS A 700 0.33 -12.43 -65.23
C LYS A 700 1.73 -13.03 -65.33
N LEU A 701 1.93 -14.17 -64.67
CA LEU A 701 3.13 -14.99 -64.72
C LEU A 701 2.96 -16.14 -65.70
N ASP A 702 4.09 -16.55 -66.26
CA ASP A 702 4.19 -17.69 -67.15
C ASP A 702 4.89 -18.83 -66.37
N PHE A 703 4.11 -19.81 -65.91
CA PHE A 703 4.63 -20.92 -65.10
C PHE A 703 5.67 -21.77 -65.83
N GLU A 704 5.72 -21.75 -67.17
CA GLU A 704 6.74 -22.46 -67.95
C GLU A 704 8.11 -21.75 -67.94
N LYS A 705 8.16 -20.48 -67.53
CA LYS A 705 9.39 -19.67 -67.46
C LYS A 705 9.98 -19.55 -66.05
N LEU A 706 9.35 -20.19 -65.07
CA LEU A 706 9.73 -20.16 -63.65
C LEU A 706 10.80 -21.19 -63.31
#